data_AF-A0AAV7EJC6-F1
#
_entry.id   AF-A0AAV7EJC6-F1
#
_cell.length_a   1.000
_cell.length_b   1.000
_cell.length_c   1.000
_cell.angle_alpha   90.00
_cell.angle_beta   90.00
_cell.angle_gamma   90.00
#
_symmetry.space_group_name_H-M   'P 1'
#
loop_
_entity.id
_entity.type
_entity.pdbx_description
1 polymer ?
#
loop_
_entity_poly.entity_id
_entity_poly.type
_entity_poly.pdbx_seq_one_letter_code
_entity_poly.pdbx_strand_id
1 'polypeptide(L)'
;MFFPMSIQHSTSVFSGGAIWNRQCRPSVSGASSFRKLRISCSFRLQVLNAAMLYWPMHNTLYVEGYALDRFAEGSWALQPVHQNKVGLVLDAGIEEELRIRHLQVADATRASLGLPIIEYVMTDTPLEVQKWLDPVSGQSTGRIKHPDSLLRAVEKLVCHSQINAIAVVARFPDDEIDEVADYRQGKGIDLLAGVEAIISHLVVKEFQIPCAHAPALSPLPLSLSLSPRSAAEEIGYTFLPCVLAGLSTAPQYIMRESRSSSHDCIFASSVDSVILPVDACGGEGTQAFASSRFKPLIIAVEENETVLNDTPEKLGIEAVRVKNYWEGLGVIAAHKAGVDPKALRRDGIANIRGSSMANCCNVSLKDNSSLSTAFCLGFKFQQPSFSSLSEALMSRSLSACRPRAGIVCWSTRAGNWKMAPPVLSLVLPSETGRVLSIQSHTVQGYVGNKSAVFPLQLLGFDVDPINSVQFSNHTGYPTFRGQVLDGQQLWDLIEGLEANELLYYTHLLTGYIGSVSFLNTILQVAEKLRSINPGLTYVCDPVLGDEGKLYVPAELVAVYREKVVPVASMLTPNQFEAEQLTGFRITTERNGLEACNVLHAAGPSKVVITSAHIDGNLLLIGSHQKIKDVPPEQFKIVMPKIPAYFTGTGDLMTALLLGWSNKYPDNLEKAAELAVSSLQAVLQRTVNDYQCTGFDLTSSSLEIRLIQSQDDIRNPKATSELQLGVTLDLPVSH
;
A
#
# COMPACT_ATOMS: atom_id res chain seq x y z
N MET A 1 5.85 1.54 4.86
CA MET A 1 7.15 2.25 4.94
C MET A 1 7.91 1.65 6.12
N PHE A 2 9.24 1.50 6.06
CA PHE A 2 9.99 0.83 7.13
C PHE A 2 10.59 1.85 8.12
N PHE A 3 10.32 1.68 9.41
CA PHE A 3 11.07 2.32 10.49
C PHE A 3 11.89 1.25 11.24
N PRO A 4 13.16 1.52 11.57
CA PRO A 4 13.91 0.69 12.50
C PRO A 4 13.39 0.96 13.92
N MET A 5 12.32 0.27 14.33
CA MET A 5 11.94 0.25 15.74
C MET A 5 13.04 -0.45 16.53
N SER A 6 13.61 0.24 17.51
CA SER A 6 14.50 -0.38 18.49
C SER A 6 13.66 -1.26 19.42
N ILE A 7 13.41 -2.49 18.98
CA ILE A 7 12.90 -3.56 19.85
C ILE A 7 13.83 -3.63 21.06
N GLN A 8 13.26 -3.55 22.26
CA GLN A 8 14.01 -3.51 23.50
C GLN A 8 14.62 -4.89 23.79
N HIS A 9 15.63 -4.92 24.67
CA HIS A 9 15.95 -6.12 25.42
C HIS A 9 14.87 -6.33 26.50
N SER A 10 13.69 -6.76 26.06
CA SER A 10 12.60 -7.27 26.89
C SER A 10 12.54 -8.78 26.62
N THR A 11 12.97 -9.59 27.58
CA THR A 11 13.16 -11.05 27.43
C THR A 11 11.85 -11.85 27.50
N SER A 12 10.76 -11.23 27.10
CA SER A 12 9.43 -11.82 26.93
C SER A 12 9.30 -12.43 25.53
N VAL A 13 8.67 -13.60 25.45
CA VAL A 13 8.80 -14.51 24.29
C VAL A 13 8.00 -14.00 23.08
N PHE A 14 8.70 -13.27 22.22
CA PHE A 14 8.14 -12.50 21.11
C PHE A 14 7.39 -13.33 20.05
N SER A 15 6.21 -12.84 19.69
CA SER A 15 5.48 -13.19 18.46
C SER A 15 5.77 -12.14 17.37
N GLY A 16 6.37 -12.55 16.24
CA GLY A 16 6.90 -11.62 15.23
C GLY A 16 5.85 -10.76 14.51
N GLY A 17 6.17 -9.48 14.29
CA GLY A 17 5.32 -8.54 13.56
C GLY A 17 5.33 -8.78 12.04
N ALA A 18 4.32 -9.45 11.52
CA ALA A 18 4.16 -9.66 10.07
C ALA A 18 3.76 -8.34 9.36
N ILE A 19 4.52 -7.96 8.34
CA ILE A 19 4.25 -6.79 7.48
C ILE A 19 3.61 -7.29 6.18
N TRP A 20 2.36 -6.92 5.94
CA TRP A 20 1.51 -7.52 4.91
C TRP A 20 1.48 -6.72 3.60
N ASN A 21 1.40 -7.43 2.47
CA ASN A 21 1.03 -6.86 1.17
C ASN A 21 0.04 -7.81 0.46
N ARG A 22 -1.01 -7.29 -0.20
CA ARG A 22 -2.05 -8.13 -0.80
C ARG A 22 -1.60 -8.76 -2.12
N GLN A 23 -1.63 -10.09 -2.22
CA GLN A 23 -1.93 -10.83 -3.46
C GLN A 23 -2.38 -12.26 -3.13
N CYS A 24 -3.46 -12.75 -3.76
CA CYS A 24 -4.09 -14.04 -3.43
C CYS A 24 -4.40 -14.87 -4.69
N ARG A 25 -4.12 -16.18 -4.64
CA ARG A 25 -4.77 -17.23 -5.46
C ARG A 25 -4.98 -18.52 -4.64
N PRO A 26 -6.02 -19.34 -4.92
CA PRO A 26 -6.49 -20.38 -3.99
C PRO A 26 -5.96 -21.80 -4.26
N SER A 27 -6.13 -22.70 -3.27
CA SER A 27 -6.03 -24.16 -3.44
C SER A 27 -6.94 -24.93 -2.44
N VAL A 28 -7.07 -26.26 -2.59
CA VAL A 28 -8.24 -27.06 -2.14
C VAL A 28 -7.92 -28.05 -0.98
N SER A 29 -9.00 -28.56 -0.34
CA SER A 29 -9.17 -29.43 0.86
C SER A 29 -8.20 -30.62 1.11
N GLY A 30 -8.13 -31.23 2.32
CA GLY A 30 -8.80 -30.96 3.61
C GLY A 30 -8.80 -32.15 4.62
N ALA A 31 -9.67 -32.07 5.65
CA ALA A 31 -10.13 -33.12 6.61
C ALA A 31 -9.26 -33.66 7.79
N SER A 32 -9.65 -33.26 9.02
CA SER A 32 -9.62 -34.04 10.30
C SER A 32 -8.25 -34.29 11.00
N SER A 33 -8.13 -34.78 12.26
CA SER A 33 -9.14 -35.25 13.26
C SER A 33 -8.67 -35.12 14.74
N PHE A 34 -9.55 -35.52 15.69
CA PHE A 34 -9.40 -35.50 17.17
C PHE A 34 -8.39 -36.50 17.79
N ARG A 35 -7.72 -36.10 18.90
CA ARG A 35 -7.99 -36.59 20.30
C ARG A 35 -7.13 -35.95 21.41
N LYS A 36 -7.62 -36.04 22.66
CA LYS A 36 -7.11 -35.43 23.91
C LYS A 36 -5.67 -35.85 24.30
N LEU A 37 -4.88 -34.95 24.91
CA LEU A 37 -4.23 -35.17 26.22
C LEU A 37 -3.66 -33.89 26.89
N ARG A 38 -3.43 -34.00 28.21
CA ARG A 38 -2.67 -33.17 29.18
C ARG A 38 -2.10 -31.79 28.76
N ILE A 39 -2.45 -30.76 29.53
CA ILE A 39 -1.93 -29.39 29.45
C ILE A 39 -0.60 -29.27 30.22
N SER A 40 0.40 -28.64 29.59
CA SER A 40 1.62 -28.10 30.20
C SER A 40 2.08 -26.93 29.35
N CYS A 41 1.53 -25.73 29.58
CA CYS A 41 1.76 -24.57 28.72
C CYS A 41 2.96 -23.74 29.18
N SER A 42 3.88 -23.47 28.25
CA SER A 42 4.92 -22.44 28.38
C SER A 42 4.46 -21.23 27.57
N PHE A 43 4.09 -20.14 28.25
CA PHE A 43 3.35 -19.03 27.64
C PHE A 43 4.26 -18.02 26.92
N ARG A 44 3.70 -17.30 25.95
CA ARG A 44 4.39 -16.39 25.00
C ARG A 44 3.48 -15.20 24.68
N LEU A 45 4.01 -14.01 24.37
CA LEU A 45 3.17 -12.87 24.01
C LEU A 45 3.89 -11.71 23.30
N GLN A 46 3.15 -10.66 22.98
CA GLN A 46 3.68 -9.36 22.56
C GLN A 46 4.72 -8.82 23.53
N VAL A 47 5.58 -7.96 23.00
CA VAL A 47 5.52 -6.57 23.46
C VAL A 47 5.59 -5.58 22.31
N LEU A 48 4.55 -4.76 22.18
CA LEU A 48 4.67 -3.44 21.57
C LEU A 48 4.92 -2.50 22.76
N ASN A 49 6.17 -2.50 23.24
CA ASN A 49 6.57 -1.91 24.53
C ASN A 49 6.06 -0.47 24.70
N ALA A 50 5.58 -0.14 25.90
CA ALA A 50 4.89 1.12 26.17
C ALA A 50 5.79 2.37 26.05
N ALA A 51 7.09 2.18 25.84
CA ALA A 51 8.04 3.21 25.44
C ALA A 51 7.69 3.92 24.11
N MET A 52 6.67 3.49 23.36
CA MET A 52 6.11 4.30 22.27
C MET A 52 5.33 5.50 22.82
N LEU A 53 6.02 6.65 22.94
CA LEU A 53 5.39 7.98 22.87
C LEU A 53 4.49 7.99 21.63
N TYR A 54 3.17 7.98 21.85
CA TYR A 54 2.22 7.39 20.91
C TYR A 54 2.29 7.98 19.50
N TRP A 55 2.59 7.12 18.53
CA TRP A 55 2.59 7.44 17.11
C TRP A 55 1.87 6.33 16.30
N PRO A 56 0.70 6.60 15.70
CA PRO A 56 -0.07 5.57 14.99
C PRO A 56 0.61 5.11 13.70
N MET A 57 0.85 3.80 13.58
CA MET A 57 1.36 3.18 12.36
C MET A 57 0.23 2.51 11.57
N HIS A 58 -0.23 3.17 10.51
CA HIS A 58 -1.32 2.75 9.61
C HIS A 58 -1.14 1.38 8.92
N ASN A 59 0.05 0.78 9.02
CA ASN A 59 0.42 -0.50 8.41
C ASN A 59 0.81 -1.58 9.43
N THR A 60 0.41 -1.43 10.70
CA THR A 60 0.66 -2.37 11.80
C THR A 60 -0.66 -2.84 12.41
N LEU A 61 -0.75 -4.10 12.82
CA LEU A 61 -1.90 -4.67 13.52
C LEU A 61 -1.47 -5.15 14.91
N TYR A 62 -2.26 -4.82 15.93
CA TYR A 62 -2.03 -5.25 17.31
C TYR A 62 -2.79 -6.57 17.57
N VAL A 63 -2.09 -7.68 17.82
CA VAL A 63 -2.68 -9.04 17.83
C VAL A 63 -2.13 -9.85 19.00
N GLU A 64 -2.98 -10.24 19.95
CA GLU A 64 -2.60 -10.99 21.16
C GLU A 64 -1.84 -12.30 20.86
N GLY A 65 -0.97 -12.74 21.78
CA GLY A 65 0.01 -13.81 21.54
C GLY A 65 -0.64 -15.15 21.20
N TYR A 66 -1.63 -15.59 21.97
CA TYR A 66 -2.42 -16.79 21.66
C TYR A 66 -3.22 -16.64 20.37
N ALA A 67 -3.81 -15.47 20.11
CA ALA A 67 -4.45 -15.18 18.83
C ALA A 67 -3.47 -15.30 17.65
N LEU A 68 -2.22 -14.88 17.82
CA LEU A 68 -1.17 -14.95 16.81
C LEU A 68 -0.61 -16.38 16.64
N ASP A 69 -0.54 -17.18 17.70
CA ASP A 69 -0.27 -18.62 17.62
C ASP A 69 -1.41 -19.36 16.90
N ARG A 70 -2.68 -19.16 17.29
CA ARG A 70 -3.86 -19.74 16.61
C ARG A 70 -3.97 -19.26 15.15
N PHE A 71 -3.54 -18.03 14.88
CA PHE A 71 -3.45 -17.50 13.54
C PHE A 71 -2.40 -18.25 12.71
N ALA A 72 -1.17 -18.40 13.22
CA ALA A 72 -0.07 -19.06 12.53
C ALA A 72 -0.35 -20.53 12.17
N GLU A 73 -1.11 -21.25 13.02
CA GLU A 73 -1.65 -22.59 12.70
C GLU A 73 -2.62 -22.62 11.50
N GLY A 74 -3.16 -21.46 11.11
CA GLY A 74 -4.32 -21.37 10.23
C GLY A 74 -5.62 -21.86 10.88
N SER A 75 -5.70 -21.80 12.21
CA SER A 75 -6.92 -22.07 13.00
C SER A 75 -7.82 -20.83 13.02
N TRP A 76 -7.24 -19.65 13.19
CA TRP A 76 -7.90 -18.33 13.16
C TRP A 76 -7.45 -17.50 11.95
N ALA A 77 -8.24 -16.49 11.60
CA ALA A 77 -7.96 -15.44 10.62
C ALA A 77 -8.15 -14.06 11.28
N LEU A 78 -7.45 -13.04 10.79
CA LEU A 78 -7.50 -11.69 11.35
C LEU A 78 -8.36 -10.79 10.46
N GLN A 79 -9.39 -10.15 11.01
CA GLN A 79 -10.22 -9.17 10.31
C GLN A 79 -9.88 -7.74 10.77
N PRO A 80 -9.17 -6.94 9.95
CA PRO A 80 -8.94 -5.53 10.26
C PRO A 80 -10.25 -4.76 10.47
N VAL A 81 -10.24 -3.82 11.40
CA VAL A 81 -11.38 -2.95 11.75
C VAL A 81 -11.04 -1.49 11.54
N HIS A 82 -12.06 -0.64 11.39
CA HIS A 82 -11.87 0.81 11.45
C HIS A 82 -11.72 1.29 12.91
N GLN A 83 -12.56 0.77 13.82
CA GLN A 83 -12.48 1.04 15.25
C GLN A 83 -13.13 -0.10 16.05
N ASN A 84 -12.52 -0.47 17.18
CA ASN A 84 -13.14 -1.34 18.20
C ASN A 84 -13.73 -0.51 19.33
N LYS A 85 -14.89 -0.92 19.84
CA LYS A 85 -15.47 -0.49 21.12
C LYS A 85 -14.69 -1.16 22.25
N VAL A 86 -13.88 -0.40 22.98
CA VAL A 86 -13.03 -0.92 24.06
C VAL A 86 -13.77 -0.87 25.40
N GLY A 87 -13.81 -1.98 26.12
CA GLY A 87 -14.19 -2.04 27.53
C GLY A 87 -12.95 -2.10 28.44
N LEU A 88 -13.05 -1.54 29.65
CA LEU A 88 -11.94 -1.44 30.59
C LEU A 88 -12.23 -2.24 31.87
N VAL A 89 -11.45 -3.29 32.14
CA VAL A 89 -11.48 -4.00 33.43
C VAL A 89 -10.45 -3.41 34.36
N LEU A 90 -10.86 -3.05 35.58
CA LEU A 90 -9.98 -2.59 36.66
C LEU A 90 -9.99 -3.60 37.81
N ASP A 91 -8.83 -4.05 38.24
CA ASP A 91 -8.68 -4.93 39.40
C ASP A 91 -9.07 -4.21 40.71
N ALA A 92 -9.88 -4.89 41.53
CA ALA A 92 -10.27 -4.42 42.86
C ALA A 92 -9.10 -4.32 43.86
N GLY A 93 -7.93 -4.88 43.55
CA GLY A 93 -6.70 -4.65 44.29
C GLY A 93 -6.07 -3.27 44.09
N ILE A 94 -6.50 -2.49 43.08
CA ILE A 94 -5.90 -1.18 42.75
C ILE A 94 -6.36 -0.11 43.75
N GLU A 95 -5.39 0.55 44.39
CA GLU A 95 -5.56 1.67 45.31
C GLU A 95 -6.29 2.84 44.65
N GLU A 96 -7.07 3.60 45.44
CA GLU A 96 -7.98 4.62 44.90
C GLU A 96 -7.29 5.68 44.02
N GLU A 97 -6.11 6.17 44.42
CA GLU A 97 -5.36 7.18 43.64
C GLU A 97 -4.84 6.61 42.31
N LEU A 98 -4.31 5.38 42.30
CA LEU A 98 -3.88 4.70 41.07
C LEU A 98 -5.08 4.39 40.16
N ARG A 99 -6.21 3.95 40.72
CA ARG A 99 -7.46 3.71 40.00
C ARG A 99 -7.97 5.00 39.34
N ILE A 100 -7.99 6.11 40.07
CA ILE A 100 -8.37 7.43 39.54
C ILE A 100 -7.39 7.86 38.42
N ARG A 101 -6.09 7.58 38.54
CA ARG A 101 -5.12 7.89 37.48
C ARG A 101 -5.41 7.13 36.18
N HIS A 102 -5.73 5.84 36.25
CA HIS A 102 -6.07 5.03 35.07
C HIS A 102 -7.38 5.50 34.41
N LEU A 103 -8.38 5.89 35.20
CA LEU A 103 -9.62 6.50 34.68
C LEU A 103 -9.33 7.85 33.99
N GLN A 104 -8.50 8.71 34.57
CA GLN A 104 -8.07 9.97 33.94
C GLN A 104 -7.31 9.73 32.62
N VAL A 105 -6.55 8.64 32.49
CA VAL A 105 -5.89 8.25 31.24
C VAL A 105 -6.88 7.76 30.18
N ALA A 106 -7.92 7.02 30.58
CA ALA A 106 -9.01 6.65 29.68
C ALA A 106 -9.76 7.89 29.17
N ASP A 107 -10.11 8.85 30.03
CA ASP A 107 -10.75 10.10 29.59
C ASP A 107 -9.82 11.00 28.78
N ALA A 108 -8.52 11.07 29.12
CA ALA A 108 -7.54 11.82 28.32
C ALA A 108 -7.40 11.25 26.90
N THR A 109 -7.38 9.93 26.74
CA THR A 109 -7.30 9.29 25.41
C THR A 109 -8.62 9.37 24.64
N ARG A 110 -9.78 9.29 25.30
CA ARG A 110 -11.09 9.65 24.73
C ARG A 110 -11.08 11.09 24.18
N ALA A 111 -10.61 12.05 24.96
CA ALA A 111 -10.65 13.47 24.61
C ALA A 111 -9.60 13.92 23.57
N SER A 112 -8.39 13.33 23.59
CA SER A 112 -7.28 13.76 22.72
C SER A 112 -7.05 12.88 21.49
N LEU A 113 -7.40 11.60 21.54
CA LEU A 113 -7.20 10.63 20.45
C LEU A 113 -8.53 10.10 19.87
N GLY A 114 -9.68 10.46 20.46
CA GLY A 114 -10.99 10.01 20.00
C GLY A 114 -11.28 8.52 20.21
N LEU A 115 -10.62 7.87 21.18
CA LEU A 115 -10.77 6.43 21.39
C LEU A 115 -12.16 6.09 21.98
N PRO A 116 -12.90 5.11 21.41
CA PRO A 116 -14.25 4.77 21.82
C PRO A 116 -14.23 3.78 23.00
N ILE A 117 -13.70 4.22 24.13
CA ILE A 117 -13.74 3.48 25.39
C ILE A 117 -15.14 3.64 25.97
N ILE A 118 -15.90 2.55 26.04
CA ILE A 118 -17.36 2.59 26.24
C ILE A 118 -17.75 2.59 27.72
N GLU A 119 -17.22 1.63 28.47
CA GLU A 119 -17.57 1.37 29.86
C GLU A 119 -16.36 0.77 30.60
N TYR A 120 -16.29 0.99 31.90
CA TYR A 120 -15.35 0.29 32.77
C TYR A 120 -16.08 -0.52 33.84
N VAL A 121 -15.45 -1.60 34.28
CA VAL A 121 -15.94 -2.49 35.33
C VAL A 121 -14.83 -2.72 36.36
N MET A 122 -15.18 -2.91 37.63
CA MET A 122 -14.26 -3.46 38.62
C MET A 122 -14.47 -4.97 38.76
N THR A 123 -13.38 -5.71 38.97
CA THR A 123 -13.44 -7.13 39.36
C THR A 123 -14.13 -7.28 40.73
N ASP A 124 -14.73 -8.43 41.02
CA ASP A 124 -15.47 -8.64 42.29
C ASP A 124 -14.60 -9.12 43.46
N THR A 125 -13.34 -9.46 43.17
CA THR A 125 -12.28 -9.85 44.12
C THR A 125 -10.92 -9.44 43.52
N PRO A 126 -9.97 -8.92 44.33
CA PRO A 126 -8.62 -8.62 43.86
C PRO A 126 -7.95 -9.80 43.15
N LEU A 127 -7.23 -9.56 42.05
CA LEU A 127 -6.64 -10.63 41.26
C LEU A 127 -5.44 -11.31 41.95
N GLU A 128 -4.79 -10.60 42.88
CA GLU A 128 -3.55 -11.00 43.58
C GLU A 128 -2.51 -11.55 42.60
N VAL A 129 -2.00 -10.65 41.76
CA VAL A 129 -0.88 -10.91 40.83
C VAL A 129 0.37 -11.33 41.61
N GLN A 130 1.05 -12.37 41.13
CA GLN A 130 2.35 -12.81 41.61
C GLN A 130 3.27 -13.04 40.42
N LYS A 131 4.46 -12.44 40.43
CA LYS A 131 5.48 -12.50 39.37
C LYS A 131 6.78 -13.08 39.91
N TRP A 132 7.54 -13.80 39.07
CA TRP A 132 8.88 -14.31 39.41
C TRP A 132 9.68 -14.66 38.14
N LEU A 133 10.99 -14.83 38.28
CA LEU A 133 11.84 -15.45 37.27
C LEU A 133 11.84 -16.97 37.42
N ASP A 134 11.68 -17.71 36.33
CA ASP A 134 11.88 -19.15 36.33
C ASP A 134 13.38 -19.48 36.51
N PRO A 135 13.77 -20.27 37.52
CA PRO A 135 15.18 -20.47 37.88
C PRO A 135 15.94 -21.41 36.95
N VAL A 136 15.29 -22.00 35.94
CA VAL A 136 15.91 -22.92 34.97
C VAL A 136 16.11 -22.25 33.61
N SER A 137 15.18 -21.37 33.21
CA SER A 137 15.13 -20.74 31.90
C SER A 137 15.36 -19.22 31.91
N GLY A 138 15.35 -18.57 33.08
CA GLY A 138 15.51 -17.12 33.20
C GLY A 138 14.34 -16.28 32.68
N GLN A 139 13.26 -16.91 32.22
CA GLN A 139 12.06 -16.23 31.72
C GLN A 139 11.26 -15.62 32.87
N SER A 140 10.69 -14.44 32.68
CA SER A 140 9.68 -13.90 33.59
C SER A 140 8.35 -14.65 33.41
N THR A 141 7.70 -14.94 34.53
CA THR A 141 6.42 -15.67 34.55
C THR A 141 5.67 -15.37 35.86
N GLY A 142 4.53 -16.02 36.08
CA GLY A 142 3.81 -15.86 37.34
C GLY A 142 2.42 -16.47 37.35
N ARG A 143 1.50 -15.85 38.09
CA ARG A 143 0.08 -16.20 38.13
C ARG A 143 -0.80 -15.05 38.64
N ILE A 144 -2.09 -15.15 38.36
CA ILE A 144 -3.16 -14.51 39.14
C ILE A 144 -3.84 -15.56 40.01
N LYS A 145 -4.22 -15.19 41.24
CA LYS A 145 -4.83 -16.10 42.22
C LYS A 145 -6.35 -16.27 42.01
N HIS A 146 -7.01 -15.23 41.49
CA HIS A 146 -8.46 -15.18 41.32
C HIS A 146 -8.88 -14.97 39.84
N PRO A 147 -8.49 -15.88 38.90
CA PRO A 147 -8.79 -15.74 37.48
C PRO A 147 -10.28 -15.63 37.17
N ASP A 148 -11.14 -16.32 37.92
CA ASP A 148 -12.60 -16.29 37.70
C ASP A 148 -13.20 -14.89 37.94
N SER A 149 -12.55 -14.06 38.76
CA SER A 149 -12.92 -12.66 39.03
C SER A 149 -12.72 -11.78 37.79
N LEU A 150 -11.61 -11.99 37.07
CA LEU A 150 -11.34 -11.36 35.78
C LEU A 150 -12.34 -11.84 34.71
N LEU A 151 -12.60 -13.14 34.62
CA LEU A 151 -13.52 -13.70 33.64
C LEU A 151 -14.95 -13.15 33.82
N ARG A 152 -15.50 -13.12 35.06
CA ARG A 152 -16.80 -12.51 35.35
C ARG A 152 -16.86 -11.02 35.01
N ALA A 153 -15.76 -10.29 35.22
CA ALA A 153 -15.68 -8.87 34.88
C ALA A 153 -15.74 -8.64 33.36
N VAL A 154 -14.99 -9.43 32.58
CA VAL A 154 -15.04 -9.37 31.11
C VAL A 154 -16.41 -9.80 30.58
N GLU A 155 -16.96 -10.92 31.06
CA GLU A 155 -18.29 -11.42 30.67
C GLU A 155 -19.35 -10.33 30.87
N LYS A 156 -19.31 -9.61 32.00
CA LYS A 156 -20.24 -8.51 32.27
C LYS A 156 -20.14 -7.39 31.22
N LEU A 157 -18.95 -6.99 30.77
CA LEU A 157 -18.81 -5.97 29.72
C LEU A 157 -19.28 -6.50 28.36
N VAL A 158 -18.88 -7.73 27.98
CA VAL A 158 -19.23 -8.34 26.70
C VAL A 158 -20.74 -8.51 26.55
N CYS A 159 -21.42 -8.98 27.60
CA CYS A 159 -22.86 -9.23 27.58
C CYS A 159 -23.73 -7.95 27.62
N HIS A 160 -23.31 -6.89 28.33
CA HIS A 160 -24.15 -5.70 28.51
C HIS A 160 -23.82 -4.56 27.52
N SER A 161 -22.55 -4.35 27.19
CA SER A 161 -22.05 -3.07 26.67
C SER A 161 -21.73 -3.09 25.16
N GLN A 162 -21.94 -4.23 24.49
CA GLN A 162 -21.60 -4.47 23.07
C GLN A 162 -20.16 -4.08 22.70
N ILE A 163 -19.22 -4.25 23.63
CA ILE A 163 -17.79 -4.09 23.35
C ILE A 163 -17.27 -5.23 22.45
N ASN A 164 -16.16 -4.99 21.77
CA ASN A 164 -15.45 -6.00 20.99
C ASN A 164 -13.92 -5.98 21.20
N ALA A 165 -13.43 -5.25 22.21
CA ALA A 165 -12.06 -5.34 22.70
C ALA A 165 -12.01 -5.06 24.21
N ILE A 166 -11.03 -5.65 24.91
CA ILE A 166 -10.83 -5.49 26.36
C ILE A 166 -9.43 -4.92 26.65
N ALA A 167 -9.38 -3.86 27.45
CA ALA A 167 -8.20 -3.49 28.22
C ALA A 167 -8.34 -4.01 29.66
N VAL A 168 -7.36 -4.73 30.17
CA VAL A 168 -7.29 -5.12 31.60
C VAL A 168 -6.22 -4.31 32.30
N VAL A 169 -6.56 -3.74 33.45
CA VAL A 169 -5.59 -3.16 34.39
C VAL A 169 -5.60 -4.00 35.67
N ALA A 170 -4.49 -4.67 35.97
CA ALA A 170 -4.32 -5.47 37.19
C ALA A 170 -3.33 -4.82 38.16
N ARG A 171 -3.54 -4.98 39.48
CA ARG A 171 -2.57 -4.53 40.49
C ARG A 171 -1.42 -5.52 40.56
N PHE A 172 -0.26 -5.12 40.05
CA PHE A 172 0.98 -5.87 40.17
C PHE A 172 1.66 -5.56 41.52
N PRO A 173 2.46 -6.46 42.09
CA PRO A 173 3.39 -6.11 43.15
C PRO A 173 4.36 -5.03 42.67
N ASP A 174 4.59 -3.99 43.48
CA ASP A 174 5.59 -2.97 43.19
C ASP A 174 7.01 -3.57 43.27
N ASP A 175 7.87 -3.19 42.33
CA ASP A 175 9.25 -3.69 42.23
C ASP A 175 10.19 -3.01 43.23
N GLU A 176 11.13 -3.76 43.80
CA GLU A 176 12.26 -3.15 44.49
C GLU A 176 13.24 -2.55 43.46
N ILE A 177 13.81 -1.38 43.77
CA ILE A 177 14.61 -0.57 42.82
C ILE A 177 15.79 -1.36 42.23
N ASP A 178 16.37 -2.25 43.04
CA ASP A 178 17.52 -3.08 42.65
C ASP A 178 17.11 -4.24 41.73
N GLU A 179 15.87 -4.75 41.81
CA GLU A 179 15.37 -5.83 40.93
C GLU A 179 15.16 -5.34 39.49
N VAL A 180 14.72 -4.09 39.30
CA VAL A 180 14.52 -3.45 38.00
C VAL A 180 15.69 -2.58 37.55
N ALA A 181 16.80 -2.55 38.29
CA ALA A 181 17.91 -1.63 38.02
C ALA A 181 18.49 -1.78 36.60
N ASP A 182 18.74 -3.01 36.13
CA ASP A 182 19.22 -3.27 34.77
C ASP A 182 18.15 -2.95 33.71
N TYR A 183 16.87 -3.22 33.99
CA TYR A 183 15.75 -2.88 33.08
C TYR A 183 15.62 -1.36 32.88
N ARG A 184 15.82 -0.57 33.94
CA ARG A 184 15.92 0.90 33.87
C ARG A 184 17.17 1.38 33.12
N GLN A 185 18.20 0.55 33.00
CA GLN A 185 19.35 0.76 32.11
C GLN A 185 19.14 0.23 30.67
N GLY A 186 17.95 -0.32 30.36
CA GLY A 186 17.60 -0.84 29.04
C GLY A 186 18.24 -2.19 28.72
N LYS A 187 18.46 -3.03 29.75
CA LYS A 187 19.09 -4.36 29.73
C LYS A 187 18.28 -5.35 30.57
N GLY A 188 18.61 -6.65 30.48
CA GLY A 188 18.05 -7.65 31.38
C GLY A 188 16.61 -8.03 31.06
N ILE A 189 15.83 -8.33 32.09
CA ILE A 189 14.52 -8.97 31.99
C ILE A 189 13.41 -8.01 32.44
N ASP A 190 12.32 -7.92 31.67
CA ASP A 190 11.07 -7.38 32.18
C ASP A 190 10.37 -8.44 33.04
N LEU A 191 10.15 -8.13 34.32
CA LEU A 191 9.46 -8.98 35.29
C LEU A 191 7.93 -9.00 35.12
N LEU A 192 7.37 -8.04 34.39
CA LEU A 192 5.92 -7.83 34.26
C LEU A 192 5.32 -8.70 33.15
N ALA A 193 5.87 -8.64 31.92
CA ALA A 193 5.29 -9.23 30.71
C ALA A 193 4.91 -10.71 30.86
N GLY A 194 5.66 -11.50 31.64
CA GLY A 194 5.36 -12.90 31.92
C GLY A 194 3.98 -13.15 32.56
N VAL A 195 3.40 -12.16 33.25
CA VAL A 195 2.05 -12.24 33.84
C VAL A 195 1.02 -11.42 33.07
N GLU A 196 1.42 -10.31 32.43
CA GLU A 196 0.58 -9.61 31.45
C GLU A 196 0.13 -10.56 30.32
N ALA A 197 1.06 -11.44 29.91
CA ALA A 197 0.82 -12.55 29.01
C ALA A 197 -0.29 -13.49 29.51
N ILE A 198 -0.19 -13.96 30.76
CA ILE A 198 -1.18 -14.87 31.34
C ILE A 198 -2.56 -14.21 31.42
N ILE A 199 -2.63 -12.93 31.77
CA ILE A 199 -3.88 -12.16 31.91
C ILE A 199 -4.57 -11.99 30.55
N SER A 200 -3.85 -11.50 29.54
CA SER A 200 -4.41 -11.28 28.20
C SER A 200 -4.73 -12.59 27.47
N HIS A 201 -3.85 -13.59 27.52
CA HIS A 201 -4.08 -14.93 26.99
C HIS A 201 -5.37 -15.55 27.54
N LEU A 202 -5.60 -15.47 28.86
CA LEU A 202 -6.79 -16.02 29.50
C LEU A 202 -8.08 -15.42 28.92
N VAL A 203 -8.11 -14.09 28.74
CA VAL A 203 -9.27 -13.38 28.19
C VAL A 203 -9.50 -13.71 26.71
N VAL A 204 -8.45 -13.69 25.88
CA VAL A 204 -8.60 -13.99 24.44
C VAL A 204 -8.99 -15.45 24.19
N LYS A 205 -8.48 -16.36 24.99
CA LYS A 205 -8.79 -17.79 24.88
C LYS A 205 -10.25 -18.12 25.21
N GLU A 206 -10.82 -17.45 26.21
CA GLU A 206 -12.21 -17.67 26.63
C GLU A 206 -13.19 -16.87 25.75
N PHE A 207 -12.97 -15.56 25.57
CA PHE A 207 -13.92 -14.65 24.93
C PHE A 207 -13.67 -14.37 23.45
N GLN A 208 -12.52 -14.78 22.91
CA GLN A 208 -12.23 -14.79 21.46
C GLN A 208 -12.25 -13.40 20.79
N ILE A 209 -12.13 -12.34 21.59
CA ILE A 209 -12.00 -10.93 21.18
C ILE A 209 -10.60 -10.40 21.52
N PRO A 210 -10.10 -9.35 20.85
CA PRO A 210 -8.86 -8.68 21.20
C PRO A 210 -8.79 -8.24 22.68
N CYS A 211 -7.73 -8.65 23.37
CA CYS A 211 -7.43 -8.22 24.74
C CYS A 211 -5.97 -7.77 24.84
N ALA A 212 -5.74 -6.76 25.68
CA ALA A 212 -4.41 -6.31 26.08
C ALA A 212 -4.42 -5.88 27.56
N HIS A 213 -3.23 -5.73 28.13
CA HIS A 213 -3.04 -5.49 29.56
C HIS A 213 -2.19 -4.24 29.83
N ALA A 214 -2.42 -3.59 30.96
CA ALA A 214 -1.56 -2.55 31.53
C ALA A 214 -1.35 -2.82 33.04
N PRO A 215 -0.13 -2.78 33.60
CA PRO A 215 0.09 -3.04 35.01
C PRO A 215 -0.13 -1.77 35.83
N ALA A 216 -1.02 -1.84 36.82
CA ALA A 216 -1.10 -0.80 37.85
C ALA A 216 0.05 -1.02 38.86
N LEU A 217 0.97 -0.05 38.87
CA LEU A 217 2.16 0.02 39.71
C LEU A 217 2.27 1.41 40.34
N SER A 218 2.95 1.49 41.48
CA SER A 218 3.41 2.74 42.07
C SER A 218 4.50 3.37 41.18
N PRO A 219 4.50 4.69 40.95
CA PRO A 219 5.55 5.34 40.15
C PRO A 219 6.91 5.25 40.86
N LEU A 220 7.92 4.77 40.14
CA LEU A 220 9.29 4.65 40.65
C LEU A 220 9.93 6.02 40.93
N PRO A 221 10.90 6.12 41.87
CA PRO A 221 11.63 7.36 42.11
C PRO A 221 12.40 7.84 40.87
N LEU A 222 12.36 9.15 40.64
CA LEU A 222 13.04 9.82 39.53
C LEU A 222 14.55 9.54 39.54
N SER A 223 15.12 9.21 38.38
CA SER A 223 16.56 8.99 38.21
C SER A 223 17.16 9.87 37.12
N LEU A 224 18.37 10.40 37.39
CA LEU A 224 19.19 11.13 36.40
C LEU A 224 20.00 10.19 35.49
N SER A 225 20.05 8.89 35.80
CA SER A 225 20.78 7.86 35.02
C SER A 225 19.85 6.93 34.24
N LEU A 226 18.56 7.27 34.11
CA LEU A 226 17.58 6.45 33.41
C LEU A 226 17.91 6.31 31.91
N SER A 227 17.78 5.11 31.36
CA SER A 227 18.03 4.91 29.92
C SER A 227 16.96 5.62 29.07
N PRO A 228 17.31 6.22 27.91
CA PRO A 228 16.31 6.79 27.01
C PRO A 228 15.28 5.79 26.46
N ARG A 229 15.53 4.48 26.59
CA ARG A 229 14.56 3.41 26.25
C ARG A 229 13.47 3.32 27.33
N SER A 230 13.90 3.17 28.59
CA SER A 230 13.02 3.02 29.76
C SER A 230 12.33 4.34 30.16
N ALA A 231 12.92 5.49 29.80
CA ALA A 231 12.38 6.82 30.11
C ALA A 231 10.97 7.06 29.55
N ALA A 232 10.63 6.50 28.39
CA ALA A 232 9.29 6.66 27.82
C ALA A 232 8.22 5.84 28.55
N GLU A 233 8.59 4.72 29.18
CA GLU A 233 7.70 3.95 30.08
C GLU A 233 7.46 4.68 31.39
N GLU A 234 8.50 5.25 32.01
CA GLU A 234 8.34 6.01 33.27
C GLU A 234 7.58 7.33 33.07
N ILE A 235 7.71 8.00 31.91
CA ILE A 235 6.85 9.13 31.52
C ILE A 235 5.37 8.69 31.43
N GLY A 236 5.12 7.44 31.01
CA GLY A 236 3.81 6.88 30.75
C GLY A 236 3.29 5.88 31.79
N TYR A 237 3.84 5.86 33.02
CA TYR A 237 3.84 4.75 34.01
C TYR A 237 2.53 3.98 34.32
N THR A 238 1.39 4.42 33.82
CA THR A 238 0.15 3.63 33.77
C THR A 238 0.11 2.59 32.65
N PHE A 239 0.97 2.69 31.63
CA PHE A 239 1.05 1.88 30.39
C PHE A 239 -0.22 1.89 29.50
N LEU A 240 -1.37 2.20 30.09
CA LEU A 240 -2.70 2.19 29.49
C LEU A 240 -2.89 3.03 28.20
N PRO A 241 -2.18 4.16 27.93
CA PRO A 241 -2.39 4.92 26.69
C PRO A 241 -2.11 4.12 25.41
N CYS A 242 -1.00 3.37 25.35
CA CYS A 242 -0.65 2.59 24.17
C CYS A 242 -1.51 1.33 24.04
N VAL A 243 -1.92 0.76 25.17
CA VAL A 243 -2.84 -0.39 25.27
C VAL A 243 -4.20 -0.05 24.68
N LEU A 244 -4.79 1.08 25.08
CA LEU A 244 -6.08 1.55 24.56
C LEU A 244 -6.01 1.87 23.06
N ALA A 245 -4.92 2.52 22.60
CA ALA A 245 -4.75 2.88 21.20
C ALA A 245 -4.46 1.67 20.28
N GLY A 246 -3.70 0.68 20.77
CA GLY A 246 -3.50 -0.60 20.06
C GLY A 246 -4.81 -1.37 19.94
N LEU A 247 -5.56 -1.51 21.04
CA LEU A 247 -6.86 -2.16 21.05
C LEU A 247 -7.90 -1.47 20.18
N SER A 248 -7.88 -0.13 20.04
CA SER A 248 -8.87 0.58 19.24
C SER A 248 -8.83 0.22 17.76
N THR A 249 -7.75 -0.39 17.26
CA THR A 249 -7.62 -0.85 15.85
C THR A 249 -7.20 -2.31 15.69
N ALA A 250 -7.07 -3.06 16.80
CA ALA A 250 -6.74 -4.49 16.79
C ALA A 250 -7.74 -5.30 15.93
N PRO A 251 -7.29 -6.19 15.02
CA PRO A 251 -8.19 -6.96 14.17
C PRO A 251 -8.99 -7.98 14.99
N GLN A 252 -10.25 -8.20 14.60
CA GLN A 252 -11.12 -9.22 15.18
C GLN A 252 -10.70 -10.63 14.74
N TYR A 253 -11.01 -11.64 15.55
CA TYR A 253 -10.57 -13.02 15.33
C TYR A 253 -11.70 -13.86 14.70
N ILE A 254 -11.48 -14.34 13.48
CA ILE A 254 -12.45 -15.11 12.71
C ILE A 254 -12.05 -16.58 12.68
N MET A 255 -12.95 -17.46 13.10
CA MET A 255 -12.65 -18.89 13.22
C MET A 255 -12.93 -19.64 11.92
N ARG A 256 -12.13 -20.68 11.67
CA ARG A 256 -12.17 -21.46 10.42
C ARG A 256 -13.47 -22.24 10.16
N GLU A 257 -14.34 -22.35 11.18
CA GLU A 257 -15.65 -22.99 11.11
C GLU A 257 -16.77 -22.00 10.72
N SER A 258 -16.68 -20.74 11.13
CA SER A 258 -17.65 -19.67 10.81
C SER A 258 -17.44 -19.09 9.41
N ARG A 259 -17.56 -19.94 8.37
CA ARG A 259 -17.28 -19.61 6.96
C ARG A 259 -18.40 -18.83 6.26
N SER A 260 -18.74 -17.65 6.78
CA SER A 260 -19.33 -16.59 5.95
C SER A 260 -18.24 -15.95 5.08
N SER A 261 -18.60 -15.45 3.89
CA SER A 261 -17.65 -14.91 2.91
C SER A 261 -17.27 -13.45 3.21
N SER A 262 -16.48 -13.23 4.27
CA SER A 262 -15.88 -11.93 4.59
C SER A 262 -14.69 -11.62 3.66
N HIS A 263 -14.82 -10.59 2.81
CA HIS A 263 -13.90 -10.33 1.71
C HIS A 263 -12.55 -9.68 2.08
N ASP A 264 -12.32 -9.32 3.34
CA ASP A 264 -11.16 -8.52 3.77
C ASP A 264 -10.37 -9.12 4.96
N CYS A 265 -10.52 -10.43 5.22
CA CYS A 265 -9.72 -11.16 6.22
C CYS A 265 -8.30 -11.49 5.74
N ILE A 266 -7.37 -11.48 6.68
CA ILE A 266 -5.97 -11.90 6.54
C ILE A 266 -5.84 -13.34 7.06
N PHE A 267 -5.03 -14.17 6.40
CA PHE A 267 -4.80 -15.59 6.73
C PHE A 267 -3.31 -15.90 6.83
N ALA A 268 -2.91 -16.92 7.62
CA ALA A 268 -1.52 -17.35 7.75
C ALA A 268 -0.83 -17.67 6.41
N SER A 269 -1.58 -18.15 5.42
CA SER A 269 -1.09 -18.45 4.06
C SER A 269 -0.68 -17.22 3.25
N SER A 270 -0.85 -16.01 3.78
CA SER A 270 -0.42 -14.76 3.15
C SER A 270 0.72 -14.06 3.89
N VAL A 271 1.35 -14.72 4.89
CA VAL A 271 2.61 -14.20 5.47
C VAL A 271 3.72 -14.45 4.46
N ASP A 272 4.38 -13.38 4.01
CA ASP A 272 5.58 -13.49 3.17
C ASP A 272 6.85 -13.70 4.02
N SER A 273 6.93 -13.10 5.21
CA SER A 273 8.12 -13.19 6.08
C SER A 273 7.79 -13.09 7.57
N VAL A 274 8.59 -13.76 8.41
CA VAL A 274 8.55 -13.71 9.87
C VAL A 274 9.92 -13.29 10.39
N ILE A 275 9.99 -12.35 11.33
CA ILE A 275 11.23 -11.79 11.88
C ILE A 275 11.23 -12.00 13.39
N LEU A 276 12.34 -12.48 13.94
CA LEU A 276 12.49 -12.77 15.38
C LEU A 276 13.97 -12.82 15.82
N PRO A 277 14.25 -12.77 17.15
CA PRO A 277 15.57 -13.11 17.70
C PRO A 277 16.10 -14.47 17.22
N VAL A 278 17.42 -14.57 17.05
CA VAL A 278 18.10 -15.81 16.64
C VAL A 278 17.99 -16.94 17.67
N ASP A 279 17.64 -16.63 18.92
CA ASP A 279 17.50 -17.58 20.03
C ASP A 279 16.04 -17.83 20.46
N ALA A 280 15.05 -17.19 19.82
CA ALA A 280 13.63 -17.26 20.17
C ALA A 280 12.77 -18.11 19.20
N CYS A 281 13.39 -19.00 18.41
CA CYS A 281 12.68 -19.72 17.34
C CYS A 281 11.73 -20.82 17.83
N GLY A 282 11.67 -21.07 19.14
CA GLY A 282 10.82 -22.09 19.75
C GLY A 282 9.32 -21.76 19.81
N GLY A 283 8.89 -20.57 19.36
CA GLY A 283 7.49 -20.12 19.36
C GLY A 283 6.50 -21.14 18.79
N GLU A 284 5.28 -21.25 19.34
CA GLU A 284 4.24 -22.11 18.73
C GLU A 284 3.92 -21.60 17.31
N GLY A 285 3.70 -20.30 17.15
CA GLY A 285 3.52 -19.66 15.85
C GLY A 285 4.75 -19.79 14.94
N THR A 286 5.97 -19.70 15.48
CA THR A 286 7.21 -19.90 14.70
C THR A 286 7.31 -21.34 14.17
N GLN A 287 7.01 -22.34 15.01
CA GLN A 287 6.95 -23.74 14.61
C GLN A 287 5.82 -24.02 13.61
N ALA A 288 4.65 -23.38 13.78
CA ALA A 288 3.53 -23.49 12.85
C ALA A 288 3.88 -22.92 11.46
N PHE A 289 4.49 -21.73 11.40
CA PHE A 289 4.98 -21.15 10.15
C PHE A 289 6.11 -21.99 9.51
N ALA A 290 7.07 -22.47 10.30
CA ALA A 290 8.14 -23.36 9.83
C ALA A 290 7.61 -24.70 9.30
N SER A 291 6.47 -25.18 9.82
CA SER A 291 5.80 -26.43 9.42
C SER A 291 4.72 -26.24 8.34
N SER A 292 4.41 -25.00 7.97
CA SER A 292 3.35 -24.65 7.02
C SER A 292 3.59 -25.23 5.63
N ARG A 293 2.50 -25.45 4.88
CA ARG A 293 2.54 -25.71 3.43
C ARG A 293 2.99 -24.48 2.62
N PHE A 294 2.66 -23.30 3.12
CA PHE A 294 3.09 -22.00 2.60
C PHE A 294 4.04 -21.41 3.64
N LYS A 295 5.33 -21.70 3.50
CA LYS A 295 6.35 -21.27 4.46
C LYS A 295 6.74 -19.83 4.19
N PRO A 296 6.55 -18.89 5.14
CA PRO A 296 7.13 -17.56 5.02
C PRO A 296 8.66 -17.64 5.12
N LEU A 297 9.35 -16.63 4.61
CA LEU A 297 10.78 -16.46 4.86
C LEU A 297 11.01 -16.12 6.34
N ILE A 298 11.63 -17.04 7.08
CA ILE A 298 11.99 -16.81 8.49
C ILE A 298 13.34 -16.08 8.53
N ILE A 299 13.40 -14.97 9.26
CA ILE A 299 14.56 -14.08 9.39
C ILE A 299 14.96 -14.03 10.87
N ALA A 300 16.17 -14.49 11.16
CA ALA A 300 16.70 -14.65 12.51
C ALA A 300 17.74 -13.55 12.80
N VAL A 301 17.46 -12.65 13.75
CA VAL A 301 18.27 -11.46 14.03
C VAL A 301 19.25 -11.71 15.18
N GLU A 302 20.54 -11.48 14.94
CA GLU A 302 21.62 -11.82 15.88
C GLU A 302 21.86 -10.75 16.97
N GLU A 303 21.69 -9.45 16.69
CA GLU A 303 21.92 -8.37 17.68
C GLU A 303 20.90 -8.32 18.84
N ASN A 304 19.80 -9.07 18.72
CA ASN A 304 18.71 -9.04 19.68
C ASN A 304 18.69 -10.33 20.52
N GLU A 305 19.70 -10.49 21.38
CA GLU A 305 19.85 -11.63 22.29
C GLU A 305 18.73 -11.67 23.35
N THR A 306 18.30 -12.88 23.73
CA THR A 306 17.32 -13.12 24.82
C THR A 306 17.83 -14.17 25.81
N VAL A 307 17.07 -14.47 26.87
CA VAL A 307 17.37 -15.59 27.81
C VAL A 307 17.05 -16.97 27.22
N LEU A 308 16.42 -17.01 26.04
CA LEU A 308 16.09 -18.25 25.36
C LEU A 308 17.34 -18.85 24.70
N ASN A 309 17.21 -20.08 24.19
CA ASN A 309 18.31 -20.79 23.55
C ASN A 309 17.80 -21.66 22.38
N ASP A 310 16.68 -21.25 21.80
CA ASP A 310 15.90 -21.96 20.79
C ASP A 310 16.32 -21.49 19.39
N THR A 311 17.54 -21.85 18.96
CA THR A 311 18.06 -21.41 17.66
C THR A 311 17.48 -22.22 16.48
N PRO A 312 17.44 -21.67 15.25
CA PRO A 312 16.88 -22.37 14.09
C PRO A 312 17.51 -23.76 13.87
N GLU A 313 18.82 -23.87 14.07
CA GLU A 313 19.58 -25.10 13.84
C GLU A 313 19.22 -26.22 14.82
N LYS A 314 18.88 -25.88 16.07
CA LYS A 314 18.45 -26.85 17.08
C LYS A 314 17.04 -27.40 16.81
N LEU A 315 16.18 -26.57 16.21
CA LEU A 315 14.79 -26.88 15.93
C LEU A 315 14.56 -27.42 14.51
N GLY A 316 15.61 -27.47 13.67
CA GLY A 316 15.49 -27.86 12.26
C GLY A 316 14.74 -26.84 11.40
N ILE A 317 14.66 -25.59 11.84
CA ILE A 317 13.96 -24.49 11.17
C ILE A 317 14.90 -23.86 10.13
N GLU A 318 14.43 -23.74 8.89
CA GLU A 318 15.14 -23.01 7.85
C GLU A 318 14.91 -21.51 8.02
N ALA A 319 15.99 -20.76 8.32
CA ALA A 319 15.95 -19.31 8.51
C ALA A 319 17.16 -18.61 7.87
N VAL A 320 16.98 -17.36 7.45
CA VAL A 320 18.07 -16.48 7.03
C VAL A 320 18.56 -15.70 8.26
N ARG A 321 19.78 -15.99 8.70
CA ARG A 321 20.45 -15.22 9.75
C ARG A 321 20.89 -13.86 9.21
N VAL A 322 20.64 -12.81 10.00
CA VAL A 322 21.01 -11.42 9.73
C VAL A 322 21.60 -10.82 11.01
N LYS A 323 22.68 -10.05 10.89
CA LYS A 323 23.34 -9.51 12.08
C LYS A 323 22.45 -8.55 12.87
N ASN A 324 21.66 -7.76 12.16
CA ASN A 324 20.88 -6.66 12.70
C ASN A 324 19.60 -6.43 11.90
N TYR A 325 18.69 -5.61 12.43
CA TYR A 325 17.45 -5.28 11.76
C TYR A 325 17.66 -4.55 10.41
N TRP A 326 18.79 -3.87 10.20
CA TRP A 326 19.13 -3.25 8.91
C TRP A 326 19.41 -4.30 7.81
N GLU A 327 20.18 -5.35 8.12
CA GLU A 327 20.32 -6.52 7.24
C GLU A 327 18.97 -7.22 7.05
N GLY A 328 18.13 -7.31 8.10
CA GLY A 328 16.76 -7.83 8.02
C GLY A 328 15.89 -7.07 7.01
N LEU A 329 15.91 -5.73 7.03
CA LEU A 329 15.22 -4.89 6.05
C LEU A 329 15.71 -5.13 4.62
N GLY A 330 17.03 -5.32 4.44
CA GLY A 330 17.62 -5.68 3.13
C GLY A 330 17.13 -7.05 2.63
N VAL A 331 17.05 -8.04 3.51
CA VAL A 331 16.52 -9.39 3.20
C VAL A 331 15.03 -9.33 2.81
N ILE A 332 14.21 -8.55 3.52
CA ILE A 332 12.79 -8.34 3.18
C ILE A 332 12.64 -7.64 1.83
N ALA A 333 13.44 -6.62 1.56
CA ALA A 333 13.42 -5.90 0.29
C ALA A 333 13.80 -6.81 -0.91
N ALA A 334 14.86 -7.62 -0.75
CA ALA A 334 15.25 -8.62 -1.75
C ALA A 334 14.14 -9.66 -1.98
N HIS A 335 13.60 -10.25 -0.90
CA HIS A 335 12.55 -11.26 -0.98
C HIS A 335 11.28 -10.72 -1.65
N LYS A 336 10.85 -9.50 -1.31
CA LYS A 336 9.71 -8.81 -1.94
C LYS A 336 9.94 -8.52 -3.42
N ALA A 337 11.19 -8.33 -3.85
CA ALA A 337 11.56 -8.18 -5.26
C ALA A 337 11.69 -9.52 -6.02
N GLY A 338 11.39 -10.66 -5.38
CA GLY A 338 11.55 -12.00 -5.96
C GLY A 338 13.01 -12.48 -6.02
N VAL A 339 13.93 -11.81 -5.35
CA VAL A 339 15.35 -12.16 -5.29
C VAL A 339 15.59 -13.08 -4.08
N ASP A 340 16.22 -14.24 -4.30
CA ASP A 340 16.65 -15.11 -3.21
C ASP A 340 17.72 -14.41 -2.35
N PRO A 341 17.46 -14.14 -1.04
CA PRO A 341 18.44 -13.49 -0.18
C PRO A 341 19.71 -14.32 0.05
N LYS A 342 19.68 -15.65 -0.16
CA LYS A 342 20.88 -16.50 -0.12
C LYS A 342 21.78 -16.24 -1.32
N ALA A 343 21.21 -15.96 -2.49
CA ALA A 343 21.96 -15.64 -3.71
C ALA A 343 22.77 -14.34 -3.60
N LEU A 344 22.41 -13.45 -2.66
CA LEU A 344 23.14 -12.22 -2.34
C LEU A 344 24.30 -12.43 -1.35
N ARG A 345 24.46 -13.63 -0.75
CA ARG A 345 25.61 -13.96 0.11
C ARG A 345 26.75 -14.53 -0.74
N ARG A 346 27.99 -14.12 -0.45
CA ARG A 346 29.23 -14.43 -1.20
C ARG A 346 29.35 -15.90 -1.61
N ASP A 347 29.08 -16.80 -0.68
CA ASP A 347 29.24 -18.25 -0.82
C ASP A 347 27.87 -18.98 -0.89
N GLY A 348 26.79 -18.23 -1.15
CA GLY A 348 25.40 -18.70 -1.11
C GLY A 348 24.87 -19.30 -2.41
N ILE A 349 25.57 -19.10 -3.54
CA ILE A 349 25.26 -19.75 -4.83
C ILE A 349 26.28 -20.85 -5.09
N ALA A 350 25.81 -22.09 -5.24
CA ALA A 350 26.59 -23.19 -5.81
C ALA A 350 26.26 -23.36 -7.31
N ASN A 351 27.19 -23.92 -8.08
CA ASN A 351 26.94 -24.31 -9.47
C ASN A 351 25.69 -25.21 -9.57
N ILE A 352 24.86 -24.96 -10.58
CA ILE A 352 23.65 -25.76 -10.87
C ILE A 352 24.07 -27.23 -11.03
N ARG A 353 23.53 -28.10 -10.17
CA ARG A 353 23.79 -29.54 -10.22
C ARG A 353 22.91 -30.16 -11.30
N GLY A 354 23.53 -30.73 -12.33
CA GLY A 354 22.81 -31.54 -13.31
C GLY A 354 22.20 -32.78 -12.66
N SER A 355 20.89 -32.95 -12.76
CA SER A 355 20.19 -34.15 -12.31
C SER A 355 20.43 -35.29 -13.30
N SER A 356 21.29 -36.24 -12.94
CA SER A 356 21.48 -37.44 -13.74
C SER A 356 20.21 -38.31 -13.69
N MET A 357 19.43 -38.32 -14.77
CA MET A 357 18.44 -39.37 -15.03
C MET A 357 19.15 -40.70 -15.28
N ALA A 358 19.53 -41.38 -14.20
CA ALA A 358 20.19 -42.67 -14.25
C ALA A 358 19.64 -43.59 -13.14
N ASN A 359 19.12 -44.73 -13.58
CA ASN A 359 18.96 -45.97 -12.82
C ASN A 359 18.00 -45.95 -11.60
N CYS A 360 16.70 -45.87 -11.90
CA CYS A 360 15.87 -46.99 -11.49
C CYS A 360 16.14 -48.18 -12.44
N CYS A 361 16.10 -49.40 -11.90
CA CYS A 361 16.41 -50.69 -12.55
C CYS A 361 17.90 -51.07 -12.72
N ASN A 362 18.19 -52.31 -12.29
CA ASN A 362 19.33 -53.19 -12.57
C ASN A 362 20.76 -52.68 -12.22
N VAL A 363 21.39 -53.16 -11.14
CA VAL A 363 21.92 -54.52 -10.85
C VAL A 363 23.33 -54.75 -11.44
N SER A 364 24.30 -54.75 -10.51
CA SER A 364 25.64 -55.37 -10.51
C SER A 364 26.38 -55.63 -11.83
N LEU A 365 27.57 -55.01 -11.94
CA LEU A 365 28.82 -55.74 -12.19
C LEU A 365 29.98 -55.03 -11.47
N LYS A 366 31.16 -55.66 -11.41
CA LYS A 366 32.24 -55.28 -10.47
C LYS A 366 33.42 -54.53 -11.11
N ASP A 367 34.25 -54.02 -10.20
CA ASP A 367 35.72 -53.98 -10.22
C ASP A 367 36.47 -52.88 -11.00
N ASN A 368 37.22 -52.13 -10.18
CA ASN A 368 38.63 -51.76 -10.34
C ASN A 368 39.09 -50.48 -11.08
N SER A 369 40.01 -49.84 -10.35
CA SER A 369 41.22 -49.12 -10.77
C SER A 369 41.16 -47.59 -10.86
N SER A 370 42.21 -47.00 -10.30
CA SER A 370 42.55 -45.60 -10.29
C SER A 370 43.29 -45.18 -11.56
N LEU A 371 43.20 -43.91 -11.95
CA LEU A 371 44.39 -43.18 -12.42
C LEU A 371 44.20 -41.66 -12.29
N SER A 372 45.32 -40.97 -12.04
CA SER A 372 45.43 -39.52 -12.12
C SER A 372 45.99 -39.14 -13.49
N THR A 373 45.46 -38.09 -14.11
CA THR A 373 46.20 -37.32 -15.13
C THR A 373 45.70 -35.88 -15.16
N ALA A 374 46.62 -34.91 -15.07
CA ALA A 374 46.33 -33.51 -15.37
C ALA A 374 46.59 -33.25 -16.86
N PHE A 375 45.85 -32.32 -17.47
CA PHE A 375 46.13 -31.84 -18.83
C PHE A 375 46.08 -30.31 -18.88
N CYS A 376 47.23 -29.70 -19.20
CA CYS A 376 47.36 -28.26 -19.44
C CYS A 376 47.60 -27.99 -20.93
N LEU A 377 46.69 -27.25 -21.55
CA LEU A 377 46.84 -26.58 -22.84
C LEU A 377 46.12 -25.22 -22.74
N GLY A 378 46.64 -24.08 -23.20
CA GLY A 378 48.00 -23.81 -23.68
C GLY A 378 48.05 -22.70 -24.74
N PHE A 379 48.78 -21.61 -24.44
CA PHE A 379 49.19 -20.53 -25.37
C PHE A 379 48.06 -19.52 -25.75
N LYS A 380 48.17 -18.24 -25.35
CA LYS A 380 48.83 -17.07 -26.02
C LYS A 380 48.04 -16.56 -27.26
N PHE A 381 47.87 -15.26 -27.53
CA PHE A 381 48.39 -13.99 -26.96
C PHE A 381 47.40 -12.84 -27.36
N GLN A 382 47.53 -11.52 -27.10
CA GLN A 382 48.60 -10.62 -26.58
C GLN A 382 47.97 -9.31 -26.00
N GLN A 383 48.80 -8.31 -25.67
CA GLN A 383 48.44 -6.87 -25.55
C GLN A 383 49.24 -6.03 -26.57
N PRO A 384 48.88 -4.74 -26.75
CA PRO A 384 49.86 -3.66 -26.57
C PRO A 384 49.46 -2.62 -25.50
N SER A 385 50.45 -1.87 -25.03
CA SER A 385 50.36 -0.84 -23.96
C SER A 385 50.61 0.58 -24.49
N PHE A 386 50.32 1.62 -23.69
CA PHE A 386 51.37 2.54 -23.15
C PHE A 386 50.80 3.49 -22.07
N SER A 387 51.61 4.42 -21.55
CA SER A 387 51.48 4.99 -20.19
C SER A 387 51.81 6.50 -20.09
N SER A 388 51.74 7.05 -18.85
CA SER A 388 52.07 8.44 -18.43
C SER A 388 50.98 9.50 -18.70
N LEU A 389 50.88 10.64 -17.97
CA LEU A 389 51.70 11.22 -16.89
C LEU A 389 50.90 11.49 -15.58
N SER A 390 51.60 11.86 -14.51
CA SER A 390 51.06 12.43 -13.27
C SER A 390 51.86 13.69 -12.83
N GLU A 391 51.34 14.40 -11.83
CA GLU A 391 51.92 15.58 -11.13
C GLU A 391 51.92 16.95 -11.84
N ALA A 392 51.27 17.94 -11.22
CA ALA A 392 51.83 19.29 -11.00
C ALA A 392 51.01 20.12 -9.98
N LEU A 393 51.73 20.83 -9.10
CA LEU A 393 51.36 22.09 -8.42
C LEU A 393 50.15 22.13 -7.45
N MET A 394 50.45 21.93 -6.16
CA MET A 394 49.86 22.73 -5.09
C MET A 394 50.55 24.11 -4.96
N SER A 395 49.86 25.03 -4.25
CA SER A 395 50.37 26.16 -3.45
C SER A 395 50.20 27.60 -3.97
N ARG A 396 49.49 28.40 -3.16
CA ARG A 396 49.85 29.77 -2.72
C ARG A 396 48.98 30.16 -1.52
N SER A 397 49.48 31.05 -0.66
CA SER A 397 48.96 31.24 0.71
C SER A 397 48.52 32.67 1.00
N LEU A 398 47.55 32.78 1.92
CA LEU A 398 47.42 33.78 2.99
C LEU A 398 47.93 35.22 2.73
N SER A 399 47.00 36.18 2.81
CA SER A 399 47.23 37.46 3.49
C SER A 399 45.92 37.92 4.15
N ALA A 400 46.01 38.71 5.22
CA ALA A 400 44.83 39.15 5.98
C ALA A 400 45.01 40.60 6.48
N CYS A 401 43.91 41.34 6.58
CA CYS A 401 43.85 42.62 7.29
C CYS A 401 42.44 42.88 7.86
N ARG A 402 42.37 43.61 8.99
CA ARG A 402 41.12 44.03 9.65
C ARG A 402 40.93 45.57 9.52
N PRO A 403 40.21 46.32 10.40
CA PRO A 403 38.84 46.76 10.08
C PRO A 403 38.59 48.28 10.29
N ARG A 404 37.41 48.81 9.91
CA ARG A 404 36.61 49.75 10.75
C ARG A 404 35.27 50.22 10.15
N ALA A 405 34.28 50.33 11.05
CA ALA A 405 33.20 51.32 11.21
C ALA A 405 32.43 51.91 9.98
N GLY A 406 31.10 51.87 10.05
CA GLY A 406 30.19 52.64 9.18
C GLY A 406 28.70 52.29 9.36
N ILE A 407 27.99 52.99 10.24
CA ILE A 407 26.51 53.09 10.26
C ILE A 407 26.16 54.22 9.24
N VAL A 408 25.04 54.31 8.49
CA VAL A 408 23.61 54.12 8.77
C VAL A 408 22.81 53.88 7.46
N CYS A 409 21.57 53.40 7.61
CA CYS A 409 20.39 53.68 6.77
C CYS A 409 19.90 52.58 5.81
N TRP A 410 18.59 52.34 5.84
CA TRP A 410 17.88 51.38 4.99
C TRP A 410 17.37 52.06 3.72
N SER A 411 17.56 51.42 2.57
CA SER A 411 16.80 51.67 1.35
C SER A 411 16.75 50.38 0.54
N THR A 412 15.56 49.78 0.42
CA THR A 412 15.35 48.46 -0.20
C THR A 412 15.41 48.57 -1.72
N ARG A 413 16.58 48.32 -2.31
CA ARG A 413 16.68 47.94 -3.72
C ARG A 413 16.34 46.47 -3.87
N ALA A 414 15.35 46.14 -4.70
CA ALA A 414 15.07 44.76 -5.10
C ALA A 414 16.28 44.20 -5.85
N GLY A 415 16.96 43.22 -5.26
CA GLY A 415 18.05 42.50 -5.91
C GLY A 415 17.51 41.34 -6.74
N ASN A 416 18.01 41.16 -7.97
CA ASN A 416 17.70 40.00 -8.80
C ASN A 416 18.30 38.72 -8.17
N TRP A 417 17.54 38.05 -7.31
CA TRP A 417 17.76 36.66 -6.97
C TRP A 417 17.04 35.77 -7.99
N LYS A 418 17.75 35.41 -9.06
CA LYS A 418 17.41 34.20 -9.83
C LYS A 418 17.66 33.00 -8.90
N MET A 419 16.64 32.55 -8.20
CA MET A 419 16.65 31.21 -7.63
C MET A 419 16.75 30.22 -8.79
N ALA A 420 17.67 29.26 -8.70
CA ALA A 420 17.66 28.12 -9.61
C ALA A 420 16.36 27.31 -9.36
N PRO A 421 15.73 26.75 -10.42
CA PRO A 421 14.54 25.91 -10.24
C PRO A 421 14.88 24.70 -9.35
N PRO A 422 13.93 24.22 -8.53
CA PRO A 422 14.17 23.07 -7.66
C PRO A 422 14.42 21.80 -8.47
N VAL A 423 15.34 20.97 -8.00
CA VAL A 423 15.98 19.81 -8.67
C VAL A 423 15.00 18.64 -9.00
N LEU A 424 13.69 18.83 -8.80
CA LEU A 424 12.65 17.81 -8.83
C LEU A 424 12.33 17.25 -10.23
N SER A 425 12.46 18.03 -11.31
CA SER A 425 12.00 17.62 -12.65
C SER A 425 12.86 16.56 -13.34
N LEU A 426 14.16 16.51 -13.04
CA LEU A 426 15.14 15.71 -13.80
C LEU A 426 15.91 14.67 -12.98
N VAL A 427 15.91 14.77 -11.64
CA VAL A 427 16.76 13.91 -10.77
C VAL A 427 15.94 12.90 -9.97
N LEU A 428 14.62 13.10 -9.83
CA LEU A 428 13.70 12.20 -9.11
C LEU A 428 12.48 11.85 -9.99
N PRO A 429 12.65 11.05 -11.05
CA PRO A 429 11.51 10.62 -11.88
C PRO A 429 10.55 9.73 -11.08
N SER A 430 9.24 10.02 -11.14
CA SER A 430 8.20 9.09 -10.69
C SER A 430 8.28 7.78 -11.50
N GLU A 431 8.13 6.64 -10.82
CA GLU A 431 8.15 5.30 -11.45
C GLU A 431 7.07 5.12 -12.53
N THR A 432 5.95 5.87 -12.45
CA THR A 432 4.90 5.88 -13.48
C THR A 432 5.04 7.03 -14.49
N GLY A 433 5.89 8.01 -14.21
CA GLY A 433 6.11 9.19 -15.04
C GLY A 433 5.24 10.42 -14.69
N ARG A 434 5.38 11.45 -15.52
CA ARG A 434 4.77 12.78 -15.41
C ARG A 434 3.88 13.12 -16.60
N VAL A 435 2.69 13.66 -16.33
CA VAL A 435 1.61 13.97 -17.29
C VAL A 435 1.36 15.47 -17.36
N LEU A 436 1.42 16.07 -18.56
CA LEU A 436 0.85 17.40 -18.81
C LEU A 436 -0.62 17.21 -19.19
N SER A 437 -1.56 17.79 -18.43
CA SER A 437 -3.00 17.61 -18.65
C SER A 437 -3.68 18.91 -19.05
N ILE A 438 -4.07 19.01 -20.33
CA ILE A 438 -4.66 20.22 -20.93
C ILE A 438 -6.15 19.99 -21.17
N GLN A 439 -6.98 20.33 -20.17
CA GLN A 439 -8.43 20.08 -20.15
C GLN A 439 -9.18 21.22 -19.44
N SER A 440 -10.50 21.17 -19.43
CA SER A 440 -11.36 22.11 -18.70
C SER A 440 -11.23 21.98 -17.17
N HIS A 441 -11.60 23.02 -16.42
CA HIS A 441 -11.65 22.98 -14.96
C HIS A 441 -12.88 23.70 -14.41
N THR A 442 -13.46 23.17 -13.32
CA THR A 442 -14.62 23.76 -12.64
C THR A 442 -14.45 23.86 -11.13
N VAL A 443 -14.89 24.98 -10.55
CA VAL A 443 -14.82 25.22 -9.09
C VAL A 443 -15.71 24.22 -8.34
N GLN A 444 -16.96 24.06 -8.75
CA GLN A 444 -17.87 23.00 -8.32
C GLN A 444 -17.91 21.87 -9.36
N GLY A 445 -18.17 20.64 -8.91
CA GLY A 445 -18.31 19.47 -9.77
C GLY A 445 -17.00 18.80 -10.20
N TYR A 446 -17.09 17.77 -11.03
CA TYR A 446 -15.94 16.97 -11.49
C TYR A 446 -15.96 16.77 -13.01
N VAL A 447 -15.33 17.68 -13.76
CA VAL A 447 -15.10 17.57 -15.21
C VAL A 447 -13.67 17.97 -15.58
N GLY A 448 -13.21 17.55 -16.75
CA GLY A 448 -11.86 17.81 -17.28
C GLY A 448 -10.77 17.47 -16.28
N ASN A 449 -9.81 18.38 -16.09
CA ASN A 449 -8.68 18.22 -15.17
C ASN A 449 -9.13 17.89 -13.75
N LYS A 450 -10.31 18.34 -13.30
CA LYS A 450 -10.81 18.02 -11.96
C LYS A 450 -11.36 16.59 -11.85
N SER A 451 -11.77 16.00 -12.95
CA SER A 451 -12.09 14.57 -13.05
C SER A 451 -10.83 13.71 -13.26
N ALA A 452 -9.87 14.19 -14.07
CA ALA A 452 -8.70 13.43 -14.51
C ALA A 452 -7.49 13.43 -13.56
N VAL A 453 -7.18 14.57 -12.91
CA VAL A 453 -5.95 14.72 -12.10
C VAL A 453 -5.93 13.78 -10.89
N PHE A 454 -7.04 13.69 -10.15
CA PHE A 454 -7.09 12.90 -8.92
C PHE A 454 -6.92 11.38 -9.16
N PRO A 455 -7.58 10.73 -10.14
CA PRO A 455 -7.30 9.35 -10.52
C PRO A 455 -5.84 9.10 -10.90
N LEU A 456 -5.23 9.98 -11.70
CA LEU A 456 -3.84 9.82 -12.11
C LEU A 456 -2.87 9.93 -10.92
N GLN A 457 -3.10 10.89 -10.00
CA GLN A 457 -2.36 10.99 -8.74
C GLN A 457 -2.55 9.75 -7.85
N LEU A 458 -3.76 9.18 -7.77
CA LEU A 458 -4.03 7.93 -7.05
C LEU A 458 -3.32 6.72 -7.66
N LEU A 459 -3.05 6.75 -8.97
CA LEU A 459 -2.31 5.73 -9.71
C LEU A 459 -0.79 5.97 -9.77
N GLY A 460 -0.28 7.04 -9.12
CA GLY A 460 1.15 7.30 -8.88
C GLY A 460 1.79 8.41 -9.72
N PHE A 461 1.05 9.00 -10.66
CA PHE A 461 1.61 9.98 -11.59
C PHE A 461 1.82 11.35 -10.93
N ASP A 462 2.92 12.00 -11.32
CA ASP A 462 2.99 13.46 -11.30
C ASP A 462 2.05 14.00 -12.39
N VAL A 463 1.19 14.95 -12.04
CA VAL A 463 0.22 15.54 -12.99
C VAL A 463 0.25 17.06 -12.88
N ASP A 464 0.61 17.72 -13.98
CA ASP A 464 0.67 19.17 -14.09
C ASP A 464 -0.51 19.64 -14.97
N PRO A 465 -1.59 20.19 -14.38
CA PRO A 465 -2.78 20.60 -15.13
C PRO A 465 -2.67 22.03 -15.68
N ILE A 466 -2.83 22.17 -17.01
CA ILE A 466 -3.16 23.46 -17.64
C ILE A 466 -4.67 23.49 -17.90
N ASN A 467 -5.36 24.48 -17.35
CA ASN A 467 -6.81 24.57 -17.43
C ASN A 467 -7.24 25.39 -18.67
N SER A 468 -7.80 24.74 -19.69
CA SER A 468 -8.27 25.38 -20.94
C SER A 468 -9.46 26.33 -20.70
N VAL A 469 -10.25 26.06 -19.66
CA VAL A 469 -11.25 26.97 -19.10
C VAL A 469 -11.24 26.86 -17.58
N GLN A 470 -11.64 27.93 -16.89
CA GLN A 470 -11.94 27.91 -15.46
C GLN A 470 -13.36 28.43 -15.25
N PHE A 471 -14.32 27.55 -15.04
CA PHE A 471 -15.73 27.89 -14.82
C PHE A 471 -16.18 27.62 -13.38
N SER A 472 -17.30 28.22 -12.97
CA SER A 472 -17.94 27.97 -11.67
C SER A 472 -18.39 26.50 -11.51
N ASN A 473 -18.88 25.89 -12.58
CA ASN A 473 -19.50 24.57 -12.66
C ASN A 473 -19.55 24.14 -14.14
N HIS A 474 -19.91 22.88 -14.43
CA HIS A 474 -20.03 22.42 -15.82
C HIS A 474 -21.26 23.03 -16.53
N THR A 475 -21.27 22.98 -17.86
CA THR A 475 -22.26 23.62 -18.75
C THR A 475 -23.64 22.97 -18.75
N GLY A 476 -23.82 21.83 -18.08
CA GLY A 476 -25.11 21.15 -17.90
C GLY A 476 -25.98 21.76 -16.78
N TYR A 477 -25.43 22.67 -15.98
CA TYR A 477 -26.20 23.49 -15.04
C TYR A 477 -26.92 24.65 -15.76
N PRO A 478 -28.05 25.16 -15.23
CA PRO A 478 -28.80 26.26 -15.84
C PRO A 478 -28.01 27.56 -16.03
N THR A 479 -26.96 27.79 -15.25
CA THR A 479 -26.03 28.92 -15.41
C THR A 479 -24.59 28.51 -15.09
N PHE A 480 -23.62 29.14 -15.75
CA PHE A 480 -22.19 29.06 -15.42
C PHE A 480 -21.51 30.41 -15.71
N ARG A 481 -20.36 30.67 -15.10
CA ARG A 481 -19.50 31.85 -15.35
C ARG A 481 -18.04 31.46 -15.24
N GLY A 482 -17.15 32.22 -15.87
CA GLY A 482 -15.70 32.08 -15.69
C GLY A 482 -14.90 32.51 -16.92
N GLN A 483 -13.68 31.98 -17.04
CA GLN A 483 -12.67 32.38 -18.02
C GLN A 483 -12.36 31.25 -19.01
N VAL A 484 -11.91 31.62 -20.20
CA VAL A 484 -11.38 30.73 -21.24
C VAL A 484 -9.93 31.11 -21.50
N LEU A 485 -9.03 30.13 -21.55
CA LEU A 485 -7.63 30.31 -21.91
C LEU A 485 -7.51 30.35 -23.44
N ASP A 486 -6.84 31.35 -23.99
CA ASP A 486 -6.59 31.42 -25.44
C ASP A 486 -5.28 30.73 -25.86
N GLY A 487 -5.06 30.63 -27.17
CA GLY A 487 -3.91 29.92 -27.74
C GLY A 487 -2.56 30.61 -27.54
N GLN A 488 -2.52 31.92 -27.23
CA GLN A 488 -1.31 32.61 -26.82
C GLN A 488 -1.07 32.39 -25.33
N GLN A 489 -2.10 32.53 -24.50
CA GLN A 489 -2.01 32.31 -23.05
C GLN A 489 -1.58 30.88 -22.69
N LEU A 490 -1.98 29.87 -23.49
CA LEU A 490 -1.44 28.51 -23.39
C LEU A 490 0.07 28.48 -23.71
N TRP A 491 0.51 29.19 -24.76
CA TRP A 491 1.92 29.22 -25.14
C TRP A 491 2.80 29.97 -24.11
N ASP A 492 2.31 31.06 -23.54
CA ASP A 492 2.99 31.81 -22.47
C ASP A 492 3.31 30.92 -21.25
N LEU A 493 2.43 29.97 -20.90
CA LEU A 493 2.66 28.98 -19.84
C LEU A 493 3.75 27.96 -20.24
N ILE A 494 3.81 27.57 -21.51
CA ILE A 494 4.77 26.61 -22.04
C ILE A 494 6.17 27.24 -22.14
N GLU A 495 6.28 28.50 -22.55
CA GLU A 495 7.52 29.28 -22.47
C GLU A 495 7.95 29.49 -21.00
N GLY A 496 7.00 29.69 -20.08
CA GLY A 496 7.25 29.74 -18.64
C GLY A 496 7.84 28.43 -18.09
N LEU A 497 7.37 27.26 -18.56
CA LEU A 497 7.94 25.96 -18.22
C LEU A 497 9.31 25.75 -18.89
N GLU A 498 9.49 26.17 -20.14
CA GLU A 498 10.77 26.07 -20.86
C GLU A 498 11.88 26.89 -20.20
N ALA A 499 11.58 28.14 -19.83
CA ALA A 499 12.52 29.05 -19.18
C ALA A 499 12.99 28.60 -17.78
N ASN A 500 12.40 27.53 -17.25
CA ASN A 500 12.76 26.88 -15.99
C ASN A 500 13.21 25.41 -16.17
N GLU A 501 13.42 24.95 -17.41
CA GLU A 501 13.85 23.58 -17.74
C GLU A 501 12.85 22.48 -17.28
N LEU A 502 11.55 22.78 -17.30
CA LEU A 502 10.46 21.92 -16.78
C LEU A 502 9.66 21.16 -17.86
N LEU A 503 10.07 21.18 -19.12
CA LEU A 503 9.32 20.55 -20.23
C LEU A 503 9.55 19.04 -20.44
N TYR A 504 10.19 18.33 -19.50
CA TYR A 504 10.33 16.88 -19.60
C TYR A 504 9.04 16.15 -19.14
N TYR A 505 8.19 15.81 -20.10
CA TYR A 505 6.95 15.07 -19.88
C TYR A 505 7.00 13.68 -20.51
N THR A 506 6.40 12.69 -19.81
CA THR A 506 6.25 11.32 -20.33
C THR A 506 4.93 11.12 -21.07
N HIS A 507 3.91 11.86 -20.65
CA HIS A 507 2.56 11.80 -21.19
C HIS A 507 2.02 13.22 -21.44
N LEU A 508 1.27 13.36 -22.52
CA LEU A 508 0.36 14.48 -22.77
C LEU A 508 -1.07 13.95 -22.73
N LEU A 509 -1.97 14.63 -22.01
CA LEU A 509 -3.39 14.32 -21.95
C LEU A 509 -4.20 15.54 -22.39
N THR A 510 -5.10 15.36 -23.36
CA THR A 510 -6.06 16.40 -23.79
C THR A 510 -7.50 15.91 -23.73
N GLY A 511 -8.43 16.86 -23.72
CA GLY A 511 -9.87 16.63 -23.71
C GLY A 511 -10.61 17.82 -24.29
N TYR A 512 -11.66 18.32 -23.62
CA TYR A 512 -12.47 19.43 -24.14
C TYR A 512 -11.65 20.68 -24.55
N ILE A 513 -11.70 20.99 -25.84
CA ILE A 513 -11.01 22.11 -26.50
C ILE A 513 -12.03 22.89 -27.32
N GLY A 514 -12.30 24.14 -26.92
CA GLY A 514 -13.41 24.94 -27.46
C GLY A 514 -13.12 25.75 -28.74
N SER A 515 -11.90 25.71 -29.29
CA SER A 515 -11.54 26.51 -30.48
C SER A 515 -10.41 25.92 -31.34
N VAL A 516 -10.47 26.22 -32.64
CA VAL A 516 -9.43 25.81 -33.61
C VAL A 516 -8.08 26.46 -33.30
N SER A 517 -8.03 27.69 -32.81
CA SER A 517 -6.76 28.36 -32.45
C SER A 517 -6.05 27.64 -31.29
N PHE A 518 -6.77 27.33 -30.21
CA PHE A 518 -6.24 26.58 -29.08
C PHE A 518 -5.78 25.17 -29.48
N LEU A 519 -6.53 24.51 -30.36
CA LEU A 519 -6.17 23.19 -30.90
C LEU A 519 -4.87 23.22 -31.73
N ASN A 520 -4.64 24.28 -32.53
CA ASN A 520 -3.37 24.45 -33.24
C ASN A 520 -2.20 24.79 -32.30
N THR A 521 -2.41 25.45 -31.15
CA THR A 521 -1.37 25.59 -30.12
C THR A 521 -1.05 24.24 -29.47
N ILE A 522 -2.06 23.41 -29.17
CA ILE A 522 -1.84 22.08 -28.59
C ILE A 522 -0.99 21.17 -29.50
N LEU A 523 -1.13 21.28 -30.83
CA LEU A 523 -0.25 20.57 -31.77
C LEU A 523 1.21 21.04 -31.64
N GLN A 524 1.47 22.34 -31.56
CA GLN A 524 2.81 22.89 -31.33
C GLN A 524 3.38 22.46 -29.96
N VAL A 525 2.55 22.35 -28.92
CA VAL A 525 2.96 21.79 -27.62
C VAL A 525 3.31 20.31 -27.73
N ALA A 526 2.51 19.51 -28.45
CA ALA A 526 2.82 18.10 -28.68
C ALA A 526 4.14 17.91 -29.46
N GLU A 527 4.38 18.71 -30.51
CA GLU A 527 5.65 18.73 -31.24
C GLU A 527 6.83 19.15 -30.35
N LYS A 528 6.67 20.22 -29.55
CA LYS A 528 7.67 20.71 -28.61
C LYS A 528 8.05 19.64 -27.58
N LEU A 529 7.06 19.00 -26.96
CA LEU A 529 7.28 17.92 -25.99
C LEU A 529 7.92 16.69 -26.65
N ARG A 530 7.50 16.31 -27.87
CA ARG A 530 8.13 15.22 -28.64
C ARG A 530 9.58 15.51 -29.02
N SER A 531 9.96 16.77 -29.23
CA SER A 531 11.36 17.16 -29.50
C SER A 531 12.29 17.00 -28.29
N ILE A 532 11.72 17.00 -27.08
CA ILE A 532 12.44 16.81 -25.81
C ILE A 532 12.40 15.33 -25.39
N ASN A 533 11.24 14.69 -25.53
CA ASN A 533 11.02 13.27 -25.29
C ASN A 533 10.33 12.61 -26.50
N PRO A 534 11.07 11.97 -27.42
CA PRO A 534 10.49 11.25 -28.55
C PRO A 534 9.53 10.11 -28.14
N GLY A 535 9.66 9.57 -26.92
CA GLY A 535 8.78 8.55 -26.34
C GLY A 535 7.50 9.10 -25.70
N LEU A 536 7.17 10.38 -25.85
CA LEU A 536 5.94 10.98 -25.32
C LEU A 536 4.68 10.20 -25.75
N THR A 537 3.91 9.70 -24.79
CA THR A 537 2.60 9.12 -25.06
C THR A 537 1.54 10.23 -25.07
N TYR A 538 0.96 10.53 -26.23
CA TYR A 538 -0.14 11.49 -26.33
C TYR A 538 -1.48 10.76 -26.26
N VAL A 539 -2.22 10.95 -25.17
CA VAL A 539 -3.61 10.49 -25.02
C VAL A 539 -4.54 11.66 -25.34
N CYS A 540 -5.46 11.45 -26.27
CA CYS A 540 -6.40 12.47 -26.70
C CYS A 540 -7.84 11.95 -26.61
N ASP A 541 -8.65 12.62 -25.79
CA ASP A 541 -10.10 12.49 -25.75
C ASP A 541 -10.68 13.51 -26.76
N PRO A 542 -11.18 13.07 -27.93
CA PRO A 542 -11.54 13.97 -29.02
C PRO A 542 -12.97 14.51 -28.81
N VAL A 543 -13.17 15.26 -27.73
CA VAL A 543 -14.49 15.74 -27.29
C VAL A 543 -15.12 16.65 -28.34
N LEU A 544 -16.02 16.10 -29.16
CA LEU A 544 -16.74 16.79 -30.23
C LEU A 544 -18.23 16.90 -29.93
N GLY A 545 -18.83 15.95 -29.21
CA GLY A 545 -20.28 15.89 -28.99
C GLY A 545 -20.80 14.53 -28.52
N ASP A 546 -22.10 14.44 -28.25
CA ASP A 546 -22.80 13.19 -27.92
C ASP A 546 -24.26 13.23 -28.41
N GLU A 547 -24.98 12.10 -28.36
CA GLU A 547 -26.37 11.92 -28.78
C GLU A 547 -26.71 12.52 -30.16
N GLY A 548 -25.75 12.50 -31.09
CA GLY A 548 -25.90 13.03 -32.43
C GLY A 548 -25.76 14.56 -32.56
N LYS A 549 -25.29 15.25 -31.52
CA LYS A 549 -25.13 16.72 -31.49
C LYS A 549 -23.68 17.10 -31.18
N LEU A 550 -23.11 18.00 -32.00
CA LEU A 550 -21.81 18.60 -31.72
C LEU A 550 -21.92 19.62 -30.57
N TYR A 551 -20.95 19.58 -29.65
CA TYR A 551 -20.72 20.60 -28.63
C TYR A 551 -19.78 21.72 -29.11
N VAL A 552 -18.97 21.43 -30.13
CA VAL A 552 -17.97 22.36 -30.69
C VAL A 552 -18.29 22.74 -32.14
N PRO A 553 -17.76 23.86 -32.68
CA PRO A 553 -17.87 24.19 -34.10
C PRO A 553 -17.43 23.03 -35.02
N ALA A 554 -18.21 22.75 -36.07
CA ALA A 554 -18.00 21.59 -36.94
C ALA A 554 -16.64 21.57 -37.67
N GLU A 555 -16.01 22.74 -37.84
CA GLU A 555 -14.63 22.91 -38.32
C GLU A 555 -13.59 22.17 -37.46
N LEU A 556 -13.81 21.98 -36.14
CA LEU A 556 -12.89 21.20 -35.30
C LEU A 556 -12.86 19.72 -35.73
N VAL A 557 -13.95 19.15 -36.26
CA VAL A 557 -13.99 17.73 -36.69
C VAL A 557 -12.93 17.45 -37.76
N ALA A 558 -12.77 18.37 -38.72
CA ALA A 558 -11.73 18.27 -39.74
C ALA A 558 -10.33 18.40 -39.13
N VAL A 559 -10.11 19.40 -38.26
CA VAL A 559 -8.80 19.62 -37.61
C VAL A 559 -8.39 18.43 -36.74
N TYR A 560 -9.33 17.82 -36.01
CA TYR A 560 -9.08 16.58 -35.26
C TYR A 560 -8.67 15.45 -36.20
N ARG A 561 -9.47 15.14 -37.22
CA ARG A 561 -9.21 14.05 -38.17
C ARG A 561 -7.88 14.22 -38.92
N GLU A 562 -7.59 15.43 -39.39
CA GLU A 562 -6.46 15.71 -40.30
C GLU A 562 -5.14 16.03 -39.57
N LYS A 563 -5.19 16.50 -38.31
CA LYS A 563 -3.99 16.94 -37.59
C LYS A 563 -3.78 16.32 -36.21
N VAL A 564 -4.85 16.09 -35.44
CA VAL A 564 -4.73 15.61 -34.05
C VAL A 564 -4.61 14.10 -33.99
N VAL A 565 -5.47 13.39 -34.73
CA VAL A 565 -5.43 11.92 -34.83
C VAL A 565 -4.06 11.42 -35.30
N PRO A 566 -3.41 11.99 -36.35
CA PRO A 566 -2.09 11.53 -36.79
C PRO A 566 -0.92 11.69 -35.80
N VAL A 567 -1.07 12.50 -34.75
CA VAL A 567 -0.02 12.70 -33.72
C VAL A 567 -0.39 12.10 -32.36
N ALA A 568 -1.61 11.60 -32.20
CA ALA A 568 -2.08 10.90 -31.01
C ALA A 568 -1.45 9.50 -30.90
N SER A 569 -1.13 9.08 -29.68
CA SER A 569 -0.67 7.72 -29.36
C SER A 569 -1.85 6.84 -28.93
N MET A 570 -2.82 7.42 -28.21
CA MET A 570 -4.08 6.78 -27.85
C MET A 570 -5.28 7.73 -28.08
N LEU A 571 -6.38 7.19 -28.61
CA LEU A 571 -7.68 7.87 -28.73
C LEU A 571 -8.76 7.22 -27.87
N THR A 572 -9.63 8.04 -27.28
CA THR A 572 -10.73 7.60 -26.40
C THR A 572 -12.15 8.12 -26.77
N PRO A 573 -12.54 8.20 -28.06
CA PRO A 573 -13.83 8.76 -28.50
C PRO A 573 -15.04 8.00 -27.94
N ASN A 574 -16.18 8.67 -27.80
CA ASN A 574 -17.48 7.99 -27.77
C ASN A 574 -17.92 7.52 -29.18
N GLN A 575 -19.05 6.80 -29.29
CA GLN A 575 -19.57 6.35 -30.58
C GLN A 575 -19.77 7.49 -31.59
N PHE A 576 -20.43 8.59 -31.21
CA PHE A 576 -20.71 9.70 -32.13
C PHE A 576 -19.41 10.37 -32.60
N GLU A 577 -18.42 10.50 -31.72
CA GLU A 577 -17.08 10.99 -32.07
C GLU A 577 -16.35 10.05 -33.03
N ALA A 578 -16.41 8.73 -32.80
CA ALA A 578 -15.85 7.74 -33.71
C ALA A 578 -16.53 7.79 -35.10
N GLU A 579 -17.85 7.92 -35.16
CA GLU A 579 -18.60 8.12 -36.41
C GLU A 579 -18.22 9.43 -37.12
N GLN A 580 -18.07 10.53 -36.38
CA GLN A 580 -17.66 11.82 -36.93
C GLN A 580 -16.21 11.82 -37.44
N LEU A 581 -15.30 11.12 -36.76
CA LEU A 581 -13.90 11.00 -37.19
C LEU A 581 -13.75 10.07 -38.41
N THR A 582 -14.46 8.94 -38.45
CA THR A 582 -14.33 7.93 -39.53
C THR A 582 -15.24 8.19 -40.73
N GLY A 583 -16.35 8.91 -40.57
CA GLY A 583 -17.28 9.26 -41.63
C GLY A 583 -18.38 8.24 -41.94
N PHE A 584 -18.52 7.17 -41.14
CA PHE A 584 -19.60 6.18 -41.28
C PHE A 584 -20.28 5.88 -39.94
N ARG A 585 -21.46 5.26 -39.97
CA ARG A 585 -22.25 4.92 -38.78
C ARG A 585 -21.83 3.58 -38.16
N ILE A 586 -21.80 3.52 -36.84
CA ILE A 586 -21.50 2.34 -36.05
C ILE A 586 -22.83 1.74 -35.58
N THR A 587 -23.37 0.79 -36.35
CA THR A 587 -24.66 0.12 -36.04
C THR A 587 -24.50 -1.33 -35.61
N THR A 588 -23.32 -1.91 -35.79
CA THR A 588 -22.95 -3.28 -35.40
C THR A 588 -21.56 -3.31 -34.80
N GLU A 589 -21.22 -4.34 -34.02
CA GLU A 589 -19.88 -4.49 -33.43
C GLU A 589 -18.78 -4.46 -34.50
N ARG A 590 -19.04 -5.06 -35.67
CA ARG A 590 -18.12 -5.03 -36.82
C ARG A 590 -17.83 -3.62 -37.32
N ASN A 591 -18.80 -2.70 -37.25
CA ASN A 591 -18.54 -1.30 -37.59
C ASN A 591 -17.64 -0.61 -36.55
N GLY A 592 -17.75 -0.96 -35.28
CA GLY A 592 -16.88 -0.43 -34.22
C GLY A 592 -15.44 -0.92 -34.37
N LEU A 593 -15.25 -2.21 -34.66
CA LEU A 593 -13.94 -2.79 -34.97
C LEU A 593 -13.30 -2.15 -36.21
N GLU A 594 -14.10 -1.91 -37.25
CA GLU A 594 -13.63 -1.22 -38.47
C GLU A 594 -13.34 0.26 -38.24
N ALA A 595 -14.09 0.93 -37.35
CA ALA A 595 -13.80 2.30 -36.95
C ALA A 595 -12.44 2.39 -36.23
N CYS A 596 -12.11 1.40 -35.39
CA CYS A 596 -10.76 1.28 -34.82
C CYS A 596 -9.70 1.07 -35.91
N ASN A 597 -9.95 0.24 -36.93
CA ASN A 597 -9.01 0.00 -38.04
C ASN A 597 -8.72 1.30 -38.83
N VAL A 598 -9.76 2.07 -39.17
CA VAL A 598 -9.63 3.36 -39.86
C VAL A 598 -8.90 4.40 -39.01
N LEU A 599 -9.13 4.42 -37.70
CA LEU A 599 -8.40 5.30 -36.77
C LEU A 599 -6.93 4.86 -36.60
N HIS A 600 -6.62 3.57 -36.53
CA HIS A 600 -5.24 3.07 -36.53
C HIS A 600 -4.47 3.46 -37.80
N ALA A 601 -5.11 3.34 -38.96
CA ALA A 601 -4.52 3.74 -40.24
C ALA A 601 -4.21 5.25 -40.32
N ALA A 602 -4.87 6.07 -39.51
CA ALA A 602 -4.64 7.50 -39.43
C ALA A 602 -3.51 7.91 -38.46
N GLY A 603 -3.14 7.09 -37.46
CA GLY A 603 -2.09 7.44 -36.48
C GLY A 603 -1.97 6.57 -35.22
N PRO A 604 -2.95 6.59 -34.30
CA PRO A 604 -2.83 6.04 -32.94
C PRO A 604 -2.64 4.52 -32.90
N SER A 605 -1.73 4.04 -32.06
CA SER A 605 -1.56 2.60 -31.81
C SER A 605 -2.63 2.01 -30.91
N LYS A 606 -3.29 2.83 -30.07
CA LYS A 606 -4.37 2.41 -29.17
C LYS A 606 -5.65 3.19 -29.46
N VAL A 607 -6.76 2.50 -29.68
CA VAL A 607 -8.08 3.13 -29.88
C VAL A 607 -9.07 2.45 -28.97
N VAL A 608 -9.81 3.25 -28.19
CA VAL A 608 -10.87 2.77 -27.31
C VAL A 608 -12.13 3.59 -27.55
N ILE A 609 -13.12 3.00 -28.21
CA ILE A 609 -14.46 3.58 -28.29
C ILE A 609 -15.10 3.36 -26.92
N THR A 610 -15.15 4.42 -26.12
CA THR A 610 -15.46 4.37 -24.68
C THR A 610 -16.89 3.93 -24.38
N SER A 611 -17.82 4.25 -25.27
CA SER A 611 -19.23 3.86 -25.21
C SER A 611 -19.84 3.76 -26.61
N ALA A 612 -20.55 2.66 -26.87
CA ALA A 612 -21.39 2.46 -28.06
C ALA A 612 -22.68 1.70 -27.70
N HIS A 613 -23.80 2.10 -28.30
CA HIS A 613 -25.11 1.46 -28.11
C HIS A 613 -25.41 0.54 -29.30
N ILE A 614 -25.25 -0.78 -29.10
CA ILE A 614 -25.35 -1.79 -30.16
C ILE A 614 -26.23 -2.94 -29.66
N ASP A 615 -27.24 -3.33 -30.44
CA ASP A 615 -28.19 -4.41 -30.14
C ASP A 615 -28.81 -4.34 -28.72
N GLY A 616 -29.06 -3.12 -28.24
CA GLY A 616 -29.61 -2.83 -26.91
C GLY A 616 -28.59 -2.83 -25.76
N ASN A 617 -27.35 -3.24 -26.01
CA ASN A 617 -26.26 -3.26 -25.04
C ASN A 617 -25.46 -1.95 -25.07
N LEU A 618 -24.80 -1.64 -23.94
CA LEU A 618 -23.77 -0.61 -23.85
C LEU A 618 -22.40 -1.30 -23.87
N LEU A 619 -21.60 -1.00 -24.89
CA LEU A 619 -20.31 -1.65 -25.14
C LEU A 619 -19.18 -0.62 -25.07
N LEU A 620 -18.02 -1.04 -24.56
CA LEU A 620 -16.72 -0.48 -24.91
C LEU A 620 -16.07 -1.38 -25.96
N ILE A 621 -15.47 -0.79 -26.99
CA ILE A 621 -14.73 -1.51 -28.04
C ILE A 621 -13.29 -0.99 -28.03
N GLY A 622 -12.32 -1.88 -27.83
CA GLY A 622 -10.90 -1.53 -27.74
C GLY A 622 -10.05 -2.27 -28.76
N SER A 623 -8.98 -1.61 -29.22
CA SER A 623 -8.12 -2.10 -30.30
C SER A 623 -6.67 -1.62 -30.11
N HIS A 624 -5.71 -2.53 -30.25
CA HIS A 624 -4.28 -2.27 -30.03
C HIS A 624 -3.43 -2.75 -31.21
N GLN A 625 -2.96 -1.79 -32.01
CA GLN A 625 -2.05 -1.96 -33.13
C GLN A 625 -0.59 -2.04 -32.64
N LYS A 626 -0.20 -3.17 -32.05
CA LYS A 626 1.15 -3.38 -31.46
C LYS A 626 2.30 -3.29 -32.46
N ILE A 627 2.12 -3.89 -33.63
CA ILE A 627 3.10 -3.96 -34.72
C ILE A 627 2.40 -3.47 -35.98
N LYS A 628 3.06 -2.65 -36.79
CA LYS A 628 2.47 -2.18 -38.06
C LYS A 628 2.29 -3.35 -39.03
N ASP A 629 1.22 -3.29 -39.84
CA ASP A 629 0.91 -4.25 -40.91
C ASP A 629 0.59 -5.69 -40.42
N VAL A 630 0.45 -5.89 -39.10
CA VAL A 630 -0.14 -7.07 -38.44
C VAL A 630 -1.58 -6.72 -38.02
N PRO A 631 -2.57 -7.64 -38.00
CA PRO A 631 -3.89 -7.35 -37.46
C PRO A 631 -3.83 -6.85 -35.99
N PRO A 632 -4.59 -5.81 -35.61
CA PRO A 632 -4.60 -5.31 -34.24
C PRO A 632 -5.27 -6.31 -33.28
N GLU A 633 -4.87 -6.29 -32.01
CA GLU A 633 -5.57 -7.02 -30.95
C GLU A 633 -6.86 -6.27 -30.58
N GLN A 634 -8.03 -6.84 -30.90
CA GLN A 634 -9.33 -6.21 -30.68
C GLN A 634 -10.19 -6.98 -29.66
N PHE A 635 -10.89 -6.24 -28.80
CA PHE A 635 -11.71 -6.78 -27.72
C PHE A 635 -12.96 -5.91 -27.49
N LYS A 636 -13.95 -6.47 -26.79
CA LYS A 636 -15.15 -5.73 -26.34
C LYS A 636 -15.48 -6.03 -24.88
N ILE A 637 -16.00 -5.02 -24.18
CA ILE A 637 -16.47 -5.13 -22.81
C ILE A 637 -17.94 -4.71 -22.79
N VAL A 638 -18.84 -5.64 -22.48
CA VAL A 638 -20.25 -5.33 -22.19
C VAL A 638 -20.31 -4.70 -20.80
N MET A 639 -20.92 -3.53 -20.66
CA MET A 639 -21.06 -2.86 -19.37
C MET A 639 -22.54 -2.58 -19.02
N PRO A 640 -22.95 -2.68 -17.75
CA PRO A 640 -24.32 -2.36 -17.35
C PRO A 640 -24.60 -0.87 -17.53
N LYS A 641 -25.71 -0.53 -18.18
CA LYS A 641 -26.18 0.85 -18.33
C LYS A 641 -26.92 1.29 -17.07
N ILE A 642 -26.28 2.13 -16.27
CA ILE A 642 -26.90 2.79 -15.11
C ILE A 642 -27.95 3.80 -15.60
N PRO A 643 -29.20 3.77 -15.09
CA PRO A 643 -30.29 4.63 -15.57
C PRO A 643 -30.28 6.03 -14.93
N ALA A 644 -29.16 6.75 -15.07
CA ALA A 644 -28.99 8.13 -14.62
C ALA A 644 -28.03 8.88 -15.56
N TYR A 645 -28.12 10.21 -15.61
CA TYR A 645 -27.21 11.05 -16.40
C TYR A 645 -26.06 11.57 -15.52
N PHE A 646 -24.84 11.52 -16.03
CA PHE A 646 -23.63 11.97 -15.35
C PHE A 646 -22.81 12.87 -16.27
N THR A 647 -22.08 13.83 -15.73
CA THR A 647 -21.07 14.60 -16.48
C THR A 647 -19.66 14.27 -15.96
N GLY A 648 -18.64 14.39 -16.82
CA GLY A 648 -17.23 14.17 -16.45
C GLY A 648 -16.76 12.71 -16.48
N THR A 649 -17.60 11.80 -16.99
CA THR A 649 -17.34 10.37 -17.12
C THR A 649 -16.34 10.05 -18.23
N GLY A 650 -16.38 10.78 -19.36
CA GLY A 650 -15.37 10.68 -20.43
C GLY A 650 -13.99 11.06 -19.92
N ASP A 651 -13.85 12.24 -19.31
CA ASP A 651 -12.60 12.73 -18.70
C ASP A 651 -12.01 11.70 -17.70
N LEU A 652 -12.87 11.14 -16.84
CA LEU A 652 -12.50 10.09 -15.88
C LEU A 652 -12.06 8.80 -16.59
N MET A 653 -12.81 8.35 -17.60
CA MET A 653 -12.52 7.13 -18.34
C MET A 653 -11.19 7.24 -19.10
N THR A 654 -10.93 8.37 -19.77
CA THR A 654 -9.67 8.65 -20.45
C THR A 654 -8.50 8.67 -19.46
N ALA A 655 -8.66 9.30 -18.29
CA ALA A 655 -7.63 9.32 -17.25
C ALA A 655 -7.33 7.92 -16.68
N LEU A 656 -8.37 7.12 -16.43
CA LEU A 656 -8.23 5.72 -16.00
C LEU A 656 -7.58 4.84 -17.09
N LEU A 657 -7.95 5.02 -18.36
CA LEU A 657 -7.34 4.31 -19.49
C LEU A 657 -5.85 4.66 -19.63
N LEU A 658 -5.46 5.93 -19.49
CA LEU A 658 -4.04 6.33 -19.44
C LEU A 658 -3.33 5.60 -18.29
N GLY A 659 -3.83 5.74 -17.06
CA GLY A 659 -3.16 5.20 -15.88
C GLY A 659 -3.04 3.67 -15.88
N TRP A 660 -4.10 2.96 -16.27
CA TRP A 660 -4.08 1.50 -16.35
C TRP A 660 -3.30 0.98 -17.57
N SER A 661 -3.33 1.67 -18.71
CA SER A 661 -2.57 1.22 -19.90
C SER A 661 -1.07 1.53 -19.83
N ASN A 662 -0.64 2.46 -18.98
CA ASN A 662 0.77 2.61 -18.59
C ASN A 662 1.24 1.44 -17.69
N LYS A 663 0.36 0.98 -16.79
CA LYS A 663 0.63 -0.16 -15.89
C LYS A 663 0.55 -1.53 -16.58
N TYR A 664 -0.22 -1.64 -17.67
CA TYR A 664 -0.37 -2.83 -18.50
C TYR A 664 -0.13 -2.48 -19.99
N PRO A 665 1.11 -2.11 -20.38
CA PRO A 665 1.41 -1.58 -21.72
C PRO A 665 1.00 -2.50 -22.86
N ASP A 666 1.20 -3.81 -22.67
CA ASP A 666 0.94 -4.87 -23.64
C ASP A 666 -0.47 -5.48 -23.54
N ASN A 667 -1.30 -5.08 -22.57
CA ASN A 667 -2.63 -5.65 -22.35
C ASN A 667 -3.69 -4.55 -22.17
N LEU A 668 -4.15 -4.01 -23.30
CA LEU A 668 -5.16 -2.96 -23.35
C LEU A 668 -6.55 -3.46 -22.88
N GLU A 669 -6.87 -4.74 -23.10
CA GLU A 669 -8.10 -5.36 -22.59
C GLU A 669 -8.15 -5.28 -21.06
N LYS A 670 -7.08 -5.70 -20.38
CA LYS A 670 -7.00 -5.62 -18.91
C LYS A 670 -6.97 -4.19 -18.39
N ALA A 671 -6.32 -3.28 -19.12
CA ALA A 671 -6.35 -1.85 -18.78
C ALA A 671 -7.78 -1.28 -18.86
N ALA A 672 -8.53 -1.62 -19.92
CA ALA A 672 -9.92 -1.22 -20.08
C ALA A 672 -10.86 -1.89 -19.08
N GLU A 673 -10.68 -3.18 -18.76
CA GLU A 673 -11.45 -3.89 -17.73
C GLU A 673 -11.34 -3.20 -16.36
N LEU A 674 -10.14 -2.79 -15.98
CA LEU A 674 -9.90 -2.07 -14.72
C LEU A 674 -10.44 -0.64 -14.77
N ALA A 675 -10.31 0.07 -15.90
CA ALA A 675 -10.89 1.40 -16.09
C ALA A 675 -12.43 1.40 -16.01
N VAL A 676 -13.08 0.47 -16.73
CA VAL A 676 -14.55 0.27 -16.66
C VAL A 676 -14.97 -0.12 -15.23
N SER A 677 -14.23 -1.01 -14.56
CA SER A 677 -14.53 -1.41 -13.18
C SER A 677 -14.44 -0.24 -12.20
N SER A 678 -13.40 0.60 -12.28
CA SER A 678 -13.30 1.83 -11.48
C SER A 678 -14.43 2.81 -11.78
N LEU A 679 -14.75 3.05 -13.06
CA LEU A 679 -15.84 3.94 -13.46
C LEU A 679 -17.20 3.45 -12.94
N GLN A 680 -17.52 2.17 -13.13
CA GLN A 680 -18.77 1.56 -12.65
C GLN A 680 -18.89 1.65 -11.11
N ALA A 681 -17.79 1.44 -10.37
CA ALA A 681 -17.79 1.61 -8.91
C ALA A 681 -18.03 3.08 -8.48
N VAL A 682 -17.42 4.05 -9.16
CA VAL A 682 -17.65 5.50 -8.93
C VAL A 682 -19.12 5.86 -9.21
N LEU A 683 -19.68 5.39 -10.32
CA LEU A 683 -21.05 5.68 -10.72
C LEU A 683 -22.08 4.99 -9.80
N GLN A 684 -21.86 3.74 -9.42
CA GLN A 684 -22.76 3.04 -8.49
C GLN A 684 -22.74 3.67 -7.09
N ARG A 685 -21.58 4.09 -6.58
CA ARG A 685 -21.52 4.90 -5.33
C ARG A 685 -22.26 6.23 -5.50
N THR A 686 -22.12 6.87 -6.66
CA THR A 686 -22.84 8.12 -6.96
C THR A 686 -24.35 7.92 -6.89
N VAL A 687 -24.89 6.89 -7.56
CA VAL A 687 -26.32 6.53 -7.46
C VAL A 687 -26.74 6.26 -6.02
N ASN A 688 -26.00 5.41 -5.30
CA ASN A 688 -26.34 5.01 -3.94
C ASN A 688 -26.38 6.22 -2.98
N ASP A 689 -25.39 7.10 -3.02
CA ASP A 689 -25.33 8.30 -2.16
C ASP A 689 -26.50 9.26 -2.44
N TYR A 690 -26.82 9.51 -3.72
CA TYR A 690 -27.96 10.34 -4.10
C TYR A 690 -29.32 9.68 -3.73
N GLN A 691 -29.50 8.37 -3.93
CA GLN A 691 -30.69 7.64 -3.49
C GLN A 691 -30.89 7.68 -1.97
N CYS A 692 -29.82 7.51 -1.18
CA CYS A 692 -29.86 7.59 0.28
C CYS A 692 -30.27 8.98 0.81
N THR A 693 -30.15 10.04 -0.01
CA THR A 693 -30.65 11.39 0.33
C THR A 693 -32.04 11.69 -0.24
N GLY A 694 -32.69 10.72 -0.90
CA GLY A 694 -34.03 10.88 -1.48
C GLY A 694 -34.06 11.69 -2.78
N PHE A 695 -32.92 11.85 -3.47
CA PHE A 695 -32.83 12.66 -4.69
C PHE A 695 -33.31 11.90 -5.94
N ASP A 696 -34.02 12.60 -6.83
CA ASP A 696 -34.49 12.04 -8.10
C ASP A 696 -33.38 12.02 -9.16
N LEU A 697 -32.88 10.81 -9.43
CA LEU A 697 -31.82 10.53 -10.42
C LEU A 697 -32.20 10.90 -11.86
N THR A 698 -33.49 11.11 -12.16
CA THR A 698 -33.98 11.48 -13.50
C THR A 698 -34.08 13.00 -13.70
N SER A 699 -33.95 13.79 -12.62
CA SER A 699 -34.24 15.23 -12.63
C SER A 699 -33.08 16.12 -13.09
N SER A 700 -31.82 15.67 -12.96
CA SER A 700 -30.63 16.46 -13.30
C SER A 700 -29.38 15.58 -13.50
N SER A 701 -28.36 16.12 -14.17
CA SER A 701 -27.01 15.53 -14.18
C SER A 701 -26.50 15.35 -12.74
N LEU A 702 -25.97 14.17 -12.44
CA LEU A 702 -25.36 13.85 -11.15
C LEU A 702 -23.86 14.15 -11.17
N GLU A 703 -23.35 14.68 -10.05
CA GLU A 703 -21.92 14.92 -9.84
C GLU A 703 -21.26 13.68 -9.24
N ILE A 704 -20.21 13.18 -9.89
CA ILE A 704 -19.58 11.91 -9.51
C ILE A 704 -18.89 11.97 -8.15
N ARG A 705 -19.05 10.90 -7.35
CA ARG A 705 -18.50 10.78 -5.98
C ARG A 705 -17.02 10.36 -6.00
N LEU A 706 -16.20 11.16 -6.69
CA LEU A 706 -14.83 10.84 -7.07
C LEU A 706 -13.92 10.61 -5.85
N ILE A 707 -13.92 11.54 -4.89
CA ILE A 707 -13.06 11.47 -3.68
C ILE A 707 -13.46 10.27 -2.80
N GLN A 708 -14.77 10.02 -2.67
CA GLN A 708 -15.32 8.90 -1.89
C GLN A 708 -15.04 7.53 -2.52
N SER A 709 -14.50 7.52 -3.76
CA SER A 709 -14.21 6.33 -4.55
C SER A 709 -12.70 6.08 -4.75
N GLN A 710 -11.85 6.77 -3.98
CA GLN A 710 -10.38 6.68 -4.11
C GLN A 710 -9.83 5.25 -4.11
N ASP A 711 -10.44 4.34 -3.35
CA ASP A 711 -9.92 2.98 -3.17
C ASP A 711 -10.42 2.01 -4.25
N ASP A 712 -11.57 2.29 -4.88
CA ASP A 712 -12.03 1.61 -6.10
C ASP A 712 -11.33 2.13 -7.37
N ILE A 713 -10.75 3.34 -7.31
CA ILE A 713 -9.83 3.87 -8.33
C ILE A 713 -8.44 3.22 -8.19
N ARG A 714 -7.92 3.05 -6.95
CA ARG A 714 -6.65 2.35 -6.69
C ARG A 714 -6.72 0.84 -6.94
N ASN A 715 -7.82 0.20 -6.51
CA ASN A 715 -7.98 -1.26 -6.46
C ASN A 715 -9.38 -1.69 -6.95
N PRO A 716 -9.76 -1.40 -8.20
CA PRO A 716 -11.05 -1.84 -8.75
C PRO A 716 -11.20 -3.36 -8.63
N LYS A 717 -12.32 -3.79 -8.06
CA LYS A 717 -12.76 -5.19 -8.10
C LYS A 717 -13.37 -5.41 -9.48
N ALA A 718 -12.90 -6.42 -10.21
CA ALA A 718 -13.49 -6.81 -11.49
C ALA A 718 -14.96 -7.19 -11.28
N THR A 719 -15.89 -6.40 -11.83
CA THR A 719 -17.32 -6.60 -11.60
C THR A 719 -17.79 -7.86 -12.32
N SER A 720 -18.47 -8.76 -11.61
CA SER A 720 -18.97 -10.04 -12.14
C SER A 720 -20.05 -9.91 -13.23
N GLU A 721 -20.49 -8.68 -13.51
CA GLU A 721 -21.47 -8.33 -14.55
C GLU A 721 -20.81 -7.89 -15.87
N LEU A 722 -19.48 -7.65 -15.88
CA LEU A 722 -18.75 -7.35 -17.11
C LEU A 722 -18.55 -8.63 -17.92
N GLN A 723 -19.25 -8.75 -19.04
CA GLN A 723 -19.02 -9.82 -20.00
C GLN A 723 -17.89 -9.41 -20.94
N LEU A 724 -16.72 -10.03 -20.75
CA LEU A 724 -15.61 -9.96 -21.70
C LEU A 724 -16.00 -10.74 -22.98
N GLY A 725 -16.03 -10.05 -24.12
CA GLY A 725 -16.26 -10.68 -25.41
C GLY A 725 -14.94 -11.25 -25.95
N VAL A 726 -14.91 -12.57 -26.16
CA VAL A 726 -13.76 -13.29 -26.74
C VAL A 726 -13.25 -12.59 -28.01
N THR A 727 -11.92 -12.53 -28.14
CA THR A 727 -11.20 -12.02 -29.31
C THR A 727 -11.85 -12.50 -30.61
N LEU A 728 -12.34 -11.54 -31.42
CA LEU A 728 -13.02 -11.85 -32.66
C LEU A 728 -12.01 -11.98 -33.80
N ASP A 729 -11.56 -13.21 -34.07
CA ASP A 729 -10.82 -13.55 -35.28
C ASP A 729 -11.65 -13.15 -36.51
N LEU A 730 -11.30 -12.03 -37.14
CA LEU A 730 -11.88 -11.61 -38.41
C LEU A 730 -11.45 -12.62 -39.49
N PRO A 731 -12.38 -13.32 -40.18
CA PRO A 731 -12.02 -14.21 -41.26
C PRO A 731 -11.40 -13.40 -42.40
N VAL A 732 -10.13 -13.66 -42.69
CA VAL A 732 -9.38 -13.00 -43.75
C VAL A 732 -10.02 -13.34 -45.10
N SER A 733 -10.73 -12.37 -45.68
CA SER A 733 -11.19 -12.45 -47.06
C SER A 733 -10.03 -12.17 -48.02
N HIS A 734 -9.68 -13.17 -48.83
CA HIS A 734 -8.80 -13.03 -49.99
C HIS A 734 -9.42 -12.15 -51.09
#